data_AF-A0A1F4MH02-F1
#
_entry.id   AF-A0A1F4MH02-F1
#
_cell.length_a   1.000
_cell.length_b   1.000
_cell.length_c   1.000
_cell.angle_alpha   90.00
_cell.angle_beta   90.00
_cell.angle_gamma   90.00
#
_symmetry.space_group_name_H-M   'P 1'
#
loop_
_entity.id
_entity.type
_entity.pdbx_description
1 polymer ?
#
loop_
_entity_poly.entity_id
_entity_poly.type
_entity_poly.pdbx_seq_one_letter_code
_entity_poly.pdbx_strand_id
1 'polypeptide(L)'
;MPILSGDIKLVASQVMDDVIEGGGAPTANVIADGVSNAIFPDISELDRAGGRVNMRKLFVGVQTLDTDTYMGSNIIVAEPPADPNVSVTLFTTSDTFDRRGAAASRVESYLNRGPVWGGMLLEDHITGQGAIQLLQTKDTELPSVGQTLVLVQNEQTSGEYSQYIRTTAVEVIERTYYDGAGKAVICWVVTCTLSDALRYDFVGNPGNYSLASIPAACKVRDTVVADAGVYVGVSPLASAASLGAFTVAAESVFTQLVPSAQTESPITDVRTNGLSNALVATGDAVSQSLTMVFSTTTSMFVGGPIYPGSLSVVRSGITAVDSGGLLKVAGVEVGQVDYDNGILSLSTNPWGTSGGTHTVTFVPAAVPDLISDQRAIRVTVESRAMNYTFVMDDVPVARTLSISYLAQGRWYVLRDNGAGVLSGVSSAYGVGTINYTTGSVAITLGALPDVGSSIVVQSFSEVTTVRASNTTLLNNGHVYVPINSDGLISTEKGAKSYEPGTVSVTWNDGTARTATDAGTGLLAGDATGTIDYSTGVVLLSPNTLPAAGTMISVSHNLHDTAIAVGVTLAGGNLGATNITPGSISGDIPITFLYSVAGFNLIFNARTVTAKLTDDGVGNLLLDGAQAGSITYATGAIAMTAPTSLGNNDIAGPGGHQTGFWWRYSFSWTNLVAAYGAIRTATLGAVNGNISYANTASAANTVSVAVSQYFAKPLMVPNYTLKGVGFTLGTTRYQQLTDGTLVKDIDPLAGGGTPCGSVAGPSGIVTIGAWPADTPSLITNWRALIAPPSVGAQAPFTAFSSTFRTASSPLRPGSFSVLGTMQDGTTFNVTADTSGKIDGPRVKGRIDYQYGLVEMYFVNPAGDVALNMDLAFLTIPGLSTIPQDLVMLNSIRYNAVAYSYLPLDASLLGIDPVRLPSDGRVPIFRAGGFAVVGHTGKITATVSNAQVIDCARVRLSRVRVIGNNGGVINTGYTADLDAGLVTFVDVTGYSQPVTIEHRIEDMAVVREAQISGEITFTRALTHDYPLTNPPTSFVSSALVAGDLKSRVSVLFDQSTWNGTTWLDVLSGTAATGTFNDVLAPIVVTNMGAVSERWALVFTNTTSYNVVGEHVGVIATGSVNADCAPINPATSVPYFTVPALGWGLGWSTGNILRFNTVGAMAPVWVVRTIQQGPNTGTEHSFTLLSRGDVDRA
;
A
#
# COMPACT_ATOMS: atom_id res chain seq x y z
N MET A 1 23.41 31.52 -54.03
CA MET A 1 24.43 30.43 -54.00
C MET A 1 23.75 29.35 -53.21
N PRO A 2 23.76 28.08 -53.64
CA PRO A 2 22.99 27.06 -52.95
C PRO A 2 23.40 26.99 -51.47
N ILE A 3 22.42 27.01 -50.57
CA ILE A 3 22.63 26.84 -49.13
C ILE A 3 23.26 25.45 -48.91
N LEU A 4 24.47 25.42 -48.36
CA LEU A 4 25.18 24.18 -48.04
C LEU A 4 24.89 23.76 -46.60
N SER A 5 25.10 22.47 -46.28
CA SER A 5 24.94 21.96 -44.92
C SER A 5 25.82 22.70 -43.89
N GLY A 6 26.93 23.32 -44.32
CA GLY A 6 27.79 24.13 -43.48
C GLY A 6 27.21 25.50 -43.12
N ASP A 7 26.22 25.99 -43.85
CA ASP A 7 25.67 27.35 -43.70
C ASP A 7 24.55 27.42 -42.66
N ILE A 8 24.00 26.28 -42.24
CA ILE A 8 23.01 26.18 -41.16
C ILE A 8 23.75 26.05 -39.82
N LYS A 9 23.62 27.05 -38.94
CA LYS A 9 24.30 27.08 -37.64
C LYS A 9 23.33 27.23 -36.48
N LEU A 10 23.68 26.62 -35.35
CA LEU A 10 23.12 27.00 -34.05
C LEU A 10 23.96 28.14 -33.49
N VAL A 11 23.33 29.26 -33.15
CA VAL A 11 24.01 30.40 -32.53
C VAL A 11 23.46 30.68 -31.13
N ALA A 12 24.35 31.18 -30.27
CA ALA A 12 24.05 31.51 -28.89
C ALA A 12 23.22 32.81 -28.78
N SER A 13 22.34 32.88 -27.78
CA SER A 13 21.72 34.14 -27.36
C SER A 13 22.72 35.02 -26.61
N GLN A 14 22.35 36.30 -26.41
CA GLN A 14 23.15 37.31 -25.72
C GLN A 14 23.67 36.83 -24.36
N VAL A 15 22.81 36.18 -23.57
CA VAL A 15 23.17 35.63 -22.25
C VAL A 15 22.86 34.14 -22.23
N MET A 16 23.89 33.30 -22.13
CA MET A 16 23.79 31.83 -22.11
C MET A 16 23.80 31.25 -20.68
N ASP A 17 23.12 31.93 -19.75
CA ASP A 17 23.12 31.61 -18.33
C ASP A 17 21.70 31.37 -17.78
N ASP A 18 21.61 30.65 -16.66
CA ASP A 18 20.34 30.28 -16.01
C ASP A 18 19.90 31.36 -15.01
N VAL A 19 19.89 32.61 -15.47
CA VAL A 19 19.54 33.82 -14.70
C VAL A 19 18.32 34.50 -15.31
N ILE A 20 17.66 35.40 -14.58
CA ILE A 20 16.39 36.02 -15.04
C ILE A 20 16.56 36.78 -16.36
N GLU A 21 17.75 37.36 -16.58
CA GLU A 21 18.17 38.05 -17.79
C GLU A 21 18.70 37.13 -18.91
N GLY A 22 18.77 35.82 -18.69
CA GLY A 22 19.21 34.82 -19.68
C GLY A 22 18.38 34.86 -20.95
N GLY A 23 18.96 34.53 -22.11
CA GLY A 23 18.31 34.66 -23.41
C GLY A 23 18.64 35.98 -24.12
N GLY A 24 17.65 36.62 -24.73
CA GLY A 24 17.82 37.85 -25.50
C GLY A 24 18.15 37.63 -26.97
N ALA A 25 18.75 38.65 -27.60
CA ALA A 25 19.05 38.68 -29.04
C ALA A 25 20.05 37.60 -29.47
N PRO A 26 20.04 37.16 -30.74
CA PRO A 26 21.08 36.28 -31.29
C PRO A 26 22.45 36.99 -31.35
N THR A 27 23.53 36.21 -31.21
CA THR A 27 24.92 36.70 -31.30
C THR A 27 25.67 36.08 -32.48
N ALA A 28 26.88 36.58 -32.75
CA ALA A 28 27.80 35.97 -33.73
C ALA A 28 28.38 34.62 -33.28
N ASN A 29 28.20 34.25 -32.01
CA ASN A 29 28.85 33.09 -31.41
C ASN A 29 28.13 31.80 -31.86
N VAL A 30 28.78 31.06 -32.76
CA VAL A 30 28.31 29.75 -33.21
C VAL A 30 28.56 28.70 -32.13
N ILE A 31 27.56 27.90 -31.82
CA ILE A 31 27.66 26.75 -30.92
C ILE A 31 28.27 25.60 -31.72
N ALA A 32 29.53 25.29 -31.41
CA ALA A 32 30.26 24.23 -32.07
C ALA A 32 29.71 22.84 -31.71
N ASP A 33 29.64 21.96 -32.70
CA ASP A 33 29.21 20.57 -32.53
C ASP A 33 30.27 19.74 -31.80
N GLY A 34 29.85 18.83 -30.92
CA GLY A 34 30.73 17.90 -30.19
C GLY A 34 31.56 18.53 -29.06
N VAL A 35 31.34 19.81 -28.72
CA VAL A 35 32.06 20.49 -27.64
C VAL A 35 31.34 20.29 -26.30
N SER A 36 32.08 19.81 -25.29
CA SER A 36 31.53 19.66 -23.94
C SER A 36 31.11 21.00 -23.38
N ASN A 37 29.98 21.01 -22.66
CA ASN A 37 29.43 22.19 -22.00
C ASN A 37 29.11 23.39 -22.93
N ALA A 38 28.87 23.13 -24.22
CA ALA A 38 28.58 24.19 -25.19
C ALA A 38 27.21 24.87 -25.00
N ILE A 39 26.22 24.16 -24.42
CA ILE A 39 24.88 24.69 -24.15
C ILE A 39 24.61 24.75 -22.64
N PHE A 40 24.86 23.66 -21.92
CA PHE A 40 24.65 23.56 -20.48
C PHE A 40 25.94 23.13 -19.78
N PRO A 41 26.19 23.60 -18.54
CA PRO A 41 27.30 23.09 -17.74
C PRO A 41 27.05 21.67 -17.23
N ASP A 42 28.09 21.04 -16.67
CA ASP A 42 28.01 19.74 -16.01
C ASP A 42 26.96 19.72 -14.89
N ILE A 43 26.41 18.54 -14.61
CA ILE A 43 25.40 18.33 -13.57
C ILE A 43 26.10 18.16 -12.22
N SER A 44 25.75 18.99 -11.23
CA SER A 44 26.32 18.91 -9.89
C SER A 44 25.61 17.88 -9.01
N GLU A 45 26.25 17.46 -7.91
CA GLU A 45 25.63 16.59 -6.90
C GLU A 45 24.40 17.23 -6.25
N LEU A 46 24.40 18.56 -6.09
CA LEU A 46 23.24 19.30 -5.59
C LEU A 46 22.05 19.20 -6.56
N ASP A 47 22.30 19.33 -7.86
CA ASP A 47 21.26 19.20 -8.89
C ASP A 47 20.64 17.79 -8.88
N ARG A 48 21.42 16.76 -8.52
CA ARG A 48 20.96 15.36 -8.37
C ARG A 48 20.23 15.10 -7.07
N ALA A 49 20.56 15.83 -6.00
CA ALA A 49 19.91 15.68 -4.70
C ALA A 49 18.56 16.41 -4.64
N GLY A 50 18.48 17.63 -5.17
CA GLY A 50 17.27 18.47 -5.15
C GLY A 50 16.41 18.38 -6.40
N GLY A 51 16.99 17.95 -7.52
CA GLY A 51 16.40 18.12 -8.85
C GLY A 51 16.55 19.56 -9.34
N ARG A 52 16.63 19.75 -10.67
CA ARG A 52 16.81 21.10 -11.26
C ARG A 52 16.26 21.21 -12.67
N VAL A 53 15.81 22.41 -13.04
CA VAL A 53 15.45 22.77 -14.42
C VAL A 53 16.31 23.92 -14.91
N ASN A 54 16.98 23.72 -16.04
CA ASN A 54 17.78 24.76 -16.71
C ASN A 54 17.17 25.13 -18.06
N MET A 55 17.20 26.41 -18.41
CA MET A 55 16.68 26.91 -19.69
C MET A 55 17.75 27.66 -20.47
N ARG A 56 17.88 27.40 -21.77
CA ARG A 56 18.81 28.09 -22.68
C ARG A 56 18.10 28.47 -23.97
N LYS A 57 18.31 29.71 -24.43
CA LYS A 57 17.79 30.17 -25.71
C LYS A 57 18.84 30.03 -26.79
N LEU A 58 18.47 29.41 -27.90
CA LEU A 58 19.30 29.20 -29.08
C LEU A 58 18.58 29.73 -30.32
N PHE A 59 19.34 29.92 -31.39
CA PHE A 59 18.78 30.25 -32.69
C PHE A 59 19.33 29.32 -33.77
N VAL A 60 18.42 28.83 -34.61
CA VAL A 60 18.78 28.18 -35.88
C VAL A 60 18.91 29.29 -36.92
N GLY A 61 20.12 29.55 -37.42
CA GLY A 61 20.38 30.62 -38.39
C GLY A 61 20.94 30.11 -39.72
N VAL A 62 20.51 30.75 -40.82
CA VAL A 62 21.04 30.54 -42.18
C VAL A 62 22.12 31.59 -42.47
N GLN A 63 23.35 31.17 -42.75
CA GLN A 63 24.49 32.06 -42.95
C GLN A 63 24.95 32.10 -44.42
N THR A 64 24.09 32.58 -45.31
CA THR A 64 24.44 32.83 -46.73
C THR A 64 24.47 34.32 -47.09
N LEU A 65 25.25 34.67 -48.11
CA LEU A 65 25.38 36.04 -48.63
C LEU A 65 24.26 36.46 -49.59
N ASP A 66 23.19 35.68 -49.66
CA ASP A 66 22.02 35.88 -50.52
C ASP A 66 20.72 35.79 -49.70
N THR A 67 19.59 35.71 -50.37
CA THR A 67 18.24 35.58 -49.77
C THR A 67 17.58 34.25 -50.15
N ASP A 68 18.39 33.24 -50.48
CA ASP A 68 17.89 31.91 -50.80
C ASP A 68 17.10 31.37 -49.58
N THR A 69 15.99 30.67 -49.85
CA THR A 69 15.03 30.30 -48.80
C THR A 69 15.36 28.91 -48.26
N TYR A 70 15.54 28.78 -46.95
CA TYR A 70 15.59 27.49 -46.28
C TYR A 70 14.16 27.03 -45.96
N MET A 71 13.67 26.05 -46.70
CA MET A 71 12.26 25.66 -46.70
C MET A 71 11.96 24.67 -45.57
N GLY A 72 10.79 24.78 -44.94
CA GLY A 72 10.30 23.79 -43.99
C GLY A 72 11.18 23.58 -42.74
N SER A 73 11.85 24.64 -42.27
CA SER A 73 12.77 24.56 -41.13
C SER A 73 12.07 24.02 -39.89
N ASN A 74 12.69 23.03 -39.25
CA ASN A 74 12.28 22.47 -37.99
C ASN A 74 13.47 22.03 -37.16
N ILE A 75 13.27 21.90 -35.85
CA ILE A 75 14.28 21.40 -34.91
C ILE A 75 13.72 20.24 -34.09
N ILE A 76 14.56 19.22 -33.87
CA ILE A 76 14.26 18.05 -33.04
C ILE A 76 15.37 17.82 -32.02
N VAL A 77 15.04 17.14 -30.93
CA VAL A 77 16.02 16.40 -30.13
C VAL A 77 16.18 15.03 -30.80
N ALA A 78 17.31 14.77 -31.44
CA ALA A 78 17.52 13.55 -32.22
C ALA A 78 17.92 12.35 -31.33
N GLU A 79 18.65 12.61 -30.25
CA GLU A 79 19.14 11.61 -29.30
C GLU A 79 19.08 12.23 -27.88
N PRO A 80 18.42 11.57 -26.91
CA PRO A 80 18.37 12.03 -25.51
C PRO A 80 19.69 11.75 -24.77
N PRO A 81 19.88 12.35 -23.58
CA PRO A 81 20.92 11.92 -22.63
C PRO A 81 20.79 10.42 -22.29
N ALA A 82 21.93 9.74 -22.07
CA ALA A 82 21.92 8.33 -21.69
C ALA A 82 21.43 8.08 -20.26
N ASP A 83 21.45 9.12 -19.41
CA ASP A 83 20.92 9.04 -18.05
C ASP A 83 19.39 9.23 -18.05
N PRO A 84 18.60 8.24 -17.62
CA PRO A 84 17.13 8.32 -17.64
C PRO A 84 16.58 9.39 -16.69
N ASN A 85 17.36 9.87 -15.73
CA ASN A 85 16.98 10.96 -14.83
C ASN A 85 17.18 12.35 -15.47
N VAL A 86 17.73 12.44 -16.68
CA VAL A 86 17.94 13.71 -17.39
C VAL A 86 17.11 13.72 -18.67
N SER A 87 16.24 14.73 -18.79
CA SER A 87 15.39 14.91 -19.98
C SER A 87 15.64 16.27 -20.62
N VAL A 88 15.48 16.33 -21.94
CA VAL A 88 15.65 17.55 -22.73
C VAL A 88 14.39 17.77 -23.55
N THR A 89 13.82 18.97 -23.44
CA THR A 89 12.62 19.38 -24.17
C THR A 89 12.85 20.70 -24.88
N LEU A 90 12.16 20.92 -26.00
CA LEU A 90 12.20 22.20 -26.72
C LEU A 90 10.83 22.85 -26.73
N PHE A 91 10.82 24.18 -26.71
CA PHE A 91 9.62 24.99 -26.95
C PHE A 91 10.01 26.34 -27.57
N THR A 92 9.02 27.14 -27.93
CA THR A 92 9.26 28.52 -28.41
C THR A 92 8.20 29.47 -27.87
N THR A 93 8.60 30.72 -27.66
CA THR A 93 7.72 31.87 -27.40
C THR A 93 7.40 32.64 -28.68
N SER A 94 8.03 32.28 -29.80
CA SER A 94 8.01 33.01 -31.08
C SER A 94 8.60 34.44 -31.00
N ASP A 95 9.26 34.79 -29.90
CA ASP A 95 9.91 36.09 -29.73
C ASP A 95 11.44 35.97 -29.90
N THR A 96 12.02 36.86 -30.68
CA THR A 96 13.48 36.91 -30.93
C THR A 96 14.24 37.51 -29.75
N PHE A 97 13.61 38.33 -28.91
CA PHE A 97 14.28 39.10 -27.85
C PHE A 97 13.87 38.72 -26.43
N ASP A 98 12.96 37.76 -26.28
CA ASP A 98 12.53 37.30 -24.96
C ASP A 98 13.68 36.74 -24.11
N ARG A 99 13.49 36.86 -22.79
CA ARG A 99 14.42 36.41 -21.75
C ARG A 99 13.81 35.29 -20.94
N ARG A 100 14.64 34.64 -20.11
CA ARG A 100 14.31 33.48 -19.29
C ARG A 100 13.09 33.74 -18.41
N GLY A 101 12.94 34.94 -17.83
CA GLY A 101 11.75 35.27 -17.04
C GLY A 101 10.43 35.12 -17.81
N ALA A 102 10.39 35.59 -19.05
CA ALA A 102 9.22 35.45 -19.93
C ALA A 102 9.02 34.00 -20.39
N ALA A 103 10.12 33.30 -20.69
CA ALA A 103 10.11 31.90 -21.10
C ALA A 103 9.64 30.96 -19.97
N ALA A 104 10.11 31.15 -18.73
CA ALA A 104 9.66 30.45 -17.54
C ALA A 104 8.17 30.73 -17.27
N SER A 105 7.75 32.00 -17.35
CA SER A 105 6.34 32.37 -17.20
C SER A 105 5.43 31.67 -18.21
N ARG A 106 5.93 31.43 -19.44
CA ARG A 106 5.24 30.66 -20.48
C ARG A 106 5.15 29.18 -20.11
N VAL A 107 6.22 28.58 -19.62
CA VAL A 107 6.24 27.18 -19.16
C VAL A 107 5.27 26.96 -17.99
N GLU A 108 5.26 27.90 -17.04
CA GLU A 108 4.39 27.87 -15.87
C GLU A 108 2.92 28.20 -16.17
N SER A 109 2.58 28.65 -17.39
CA SER A 109 1.20 29.05 -17.75
C SER A 109 0.19 27.89 -17.87
N TYR A 110 0.51 26.72 -17.33
CA TYR A 110 -0.35 25.54 -17.32
C TYR A 110 -1.61 25.72 -16.47
N LEU A 111 -1.52 26.45 -15.35
CA LEU A 111 -2.67 26.88 -14.56
C LEU A 111 -2.92 28.38 -14.75
N ASN A 112 -4.17 28.71 -15.08
CA ASN A 112 -4.69 30.07 -15.13
C ASN A 112 -5.61 30.34 -13.93
N ARG A 113 -5.78 31.62 -13.60
CA ARG A 113 -6.67 32.06 -12.52
C ARG A 113 -8.14 31.79 -12.87
N GLY A 114 -8.80 31.03 -12.03
CA GLY A 114 -10.22 30.69 -12.13
C GLY A 114 -11.15 31.65 -11.35
N PRO A 115 -12.39 31.23 -11.07
CA PRO A 115 -13.33 31.99 -10.25
C PRO A 115 -12.80 32.20 -8.82
N VAL A 116 -13.40 33.16 -8.11
CA VAL A 116 -13.07 33.41 -6.68
C VAL A 116 -13.51 32.19 -5.87
N TRP A 117 -12.63 31.70 -4.99
CA TRP A 117 -12.92 30.59 -4.09
C TRP A 117 -14.00 31.00 -3.08
N GLY A 118 -14.84 30.06 -2.64
CA GLY A 118 -15.94 30.31 -1.69
C GLY A 118 -15.54 30.59 -0.24
N GLY A 119 -14.31 31.07 -0.01
CA GLY A 119 -13.71 31.37 1.29
C GLY A 119 -12.67 32.50 1.18
N MET A 120 -12.35 33.15 2.30
CA MET A 120 -11.43 34.30 2.35
C MET A 120 -10.22 34.01 3.22
N LEU A 121 -9.07 34.63 2.92
CA LEU A 121 -7.89 34.55 3.77
C LEU A 121 -8.19 35.20 5.14
N LEU A 122 -7.93 34.48 6.24
CA LEU A 122 -8.19 34.91 7.62
C LEU A 122 -6.94 35.51 8.26
N GLU A 123 -6.97 36.80 8.61
CA GLU A 123 -5.81 37.55 9.14
C GLU A 123 -4.58 37.55 8.21
N ASP A 124 -3.63 38.44 8.51
CA ASP A 124 -2.45 38.64 7.67
C ASP A 124 -1.50 37.44 7.70
N HIS A 125 -0.99 37.08 6.53
CA HIS A 125 -0.03 36.01 6.35
C HIS A 125 1.28 36.58 5.80
N ILE A 126 2.40 36.12 6.35
CA ILE A 126 3.73 36.68 6.06
C ILE A 126 4.58 35.71 5.24
N THR A 127 5.54 36.29 4.53
CA THR A 127 6.57 35.57 3.78
C THR A 127 7.26 34.52 4.68
N GLY A 128 7.43 33.30 4.15
CA GLY A 128 8.02 32.15 4.82
C GLY A 128 7.03 31.24 5.55
N GLN A 129 5.75 31.60 5.66
CA GLN A 129 4.74 30.71 6.26
C GLN A 129 4.43 29.52 5.34
N GLY A 130 4.44 28.31 5.92
CA GLY A 130 4.11 27.05 5.24
C GLY A 130 2.64 26.62 5.35
N ALA A 131 1.77 27.49 5.84
CA ALA A 131 0.33 27.25 5.96
C ALA A 131 -0.44 28.56 5.81
N ILE A 132 -1.68 28.46 5.33
CA ILE A 132 -2.65 29.56 5.35
C ILE A 132 -3.93 29.17 6.08
N GLN A 133 -4.67 30.16 6.55
CA GLN A 133 -5.99 29.99 7.13
C GLN A 133 -7.05 30.65 6.25
N LEU A 134 -8.08 29.89 5.89
CA LEU A 134 -9.25 30.38 5.18
C LEU A 134 -10.45 30.41 6.13
N LEU A 135 -11.21 31.48 6.09
CA LEU A 135 -12.52 31.57 6.73
C LEU A 135 -13.61 31.31 5.67
N GLN A 136 -14.41 30.27 5.87
CA GLN A 136 -15.51 29.91 4.96
C GLN A 136 -16.76 29.43 5.70
N THR A 137 -17.89 29.33 4.98
CA THR A 137 -19.12 28.75 5.54
C THR A 137 -19.06 27.22 5.56
N LYS A 138 -19.91 26.60 6.38
CA LYS A 138 -20.09 25.14 6.43
C LYS A 138 -20.62 24.53 5.13
N ASP A 139 -21.30 25.34 4.32
CA ASP A 139 -21.87 24.90 3.04
C ASP A 139 -20.89 25.03 1.86
N THR A 140 -19.73 25.69 2.07
CA THR A 140 -18.67 25.78 1.06
C THR A 140 -17.83 24.51 1.06
N GLU A 141 -17.54 23.98 -0.13
CA GLU A 141 -16.57 22.89 -0.31
C GLU A 141 -15.19 23.24 0.29
N LEU A 142 -14.52 22.24 0.86
CA LEU A 142 -13.16 22.40 1.37
C LEU A 142 -12.15 22.28 0.22
N PRO A 143 -11.01 23.01 0.24
CA PRO A 143 -9.94 22.76 -0.70
C PRO A 143 -9.52 21.29 -0.62
N SER A 144 -9.38 20.63 -1.76
CA SER A 144 -8.88 19.26 -1.79
C SER A 144 -7.37 19.23 -1.55
N VAL A 145 -6.86 18.17 -0.91
CA VAL A 145 -5.40 17.94 -0.87
C VAL A 145 -4.89 17.69 -2.29
N GLY A 146 -3.85 18.42 -2.67
CA GLY A 146 -3.31 18.49 -4.03
C GLY A 146 -3.94 19.59 -4.91
N GLN A 147 -5.03 20.23 -4.47
CA GLN A 147 -5.63 21.34 -5.21
C GLN A 147 -4.71 22.57 -5.17
N THR A 148 -4.58 23.22 -6.33
CA THR A 148 -3.86 24.49 -6.45
C THR A 148 -4.87 25.65 -6.39
N LEU A 149 -4.66 26.57 -5.45
CA LEU A 149 -5.36 27.85 -5.34
C LEU A 149 -4.42 29.00 -5.71
N VAL A 150 -4.97 30.19 -5.95
CA VAL A 150 -4.19 31.41 -6.23
C VAL A 150 -4.57 32.50 -5.23
N LEU A 151 -3.55 33.03 -4.55
CA LEU A 151 -3.65 34.24 -3.75
C LEU A 151 -3.33 35.44 -4.64
N VAL A 152 -4.22 36.43 -4.71
CA VAL A 152 -4.04 37.65 -5.52
C VAL A 152 -4.22 38.88 -4.64
N GLN A 153 -3.16 39.68 -4.52
CA GLN A 153 -3.16 40.95 -3.79
C GLN A 153 -3.27 42.12 -4.78
N ASN A 154 -4.02 43.18 -4.42
CA ASN A 154 -4.19 44.40 -5.22
C ASN A 154 -4.65 44.18 -6.67
N GLU A 155 -5.55 43.20 -6.87
CA GLU A 155 -6.06 42.81 -8.19
C GLU A 155 -6.58 44.01 -9.00
N GLN A 156 -6.25 44.05 -10.31
CA GLN A 156 -6.61 45.12 -11.27
C GLN A 156 -5.99 46.50 -10.96
N THR A 157 -4.92 46.55 -10.18
CA THR A 157 -4.13 47.77 -9.94
C THR A 157 -2.69 47.60 -10.43
N SER A 158 -1.95 48.70 -10.54
CA SER A 158 -0.53 48.67 -10.94
C SER A 158 0.38 47.95 -9.92
N GLY A 159 -0.10 47.66 -8.71
CA GLY A 159 0.63 46.97 -7.64
C GLY A 159 0.18 45.53 -7.41
N GLU A 160 -0.46 44.91 -8.41
CA GLU A 160 -0.93 43.52 -8.34
C GLU A 160 0.22 42.52 -8.26
N TYR A 161 0.13 41.57 -7.33
CA TYR A 161 0.98 40.37 -7.32
C TYR A 161 0.17 39.15 -6.89
N SER A 162 0.62 37.96 -7.27
CA SER A 162 -0.07 36.72 -6.96
C SER A 162 0.87 35.56 -6.73
N GLN A 163 0.44 34.61 -5.91
CA GLN A 163 1.13 33.34 -5.67
C GLN A 163 0.16 32.17 -5.85
N TYR A 164 0.58 31.18 -6.63
CA TYR A 164 -0.09 29.88 -6.69
C TYR A 164 0.38 29.06 -5.49
N ILE A 165 -0.56 28.41 -4.81
CA ILE A 165 -0.32 27.58 -3.63
C ILE A 165 -0.98 26.22 -3.82
N ARG A 166 -0.29 25.13 -3.53
CA ARG A 166 -0.87 23.79 -3.55
C ARG A 166 -0.99 23.27 -2.13
N THR A 167 -2.18 22.79 -1.80
CA THR A 167 -2.50 22.34 -0.45
C THR A 167 -2.01 20.91 -0.23
N THR A 168 -1.22 20.65 0.80
CA THR A 168 -0.72 19.32 1.18
C THR A 168 -1.50 18.69 2.32
N ALA A 169 -2.13 19.49 3.17
CA ALA A 169 -3.04 19.04 4.22
C ALA A 169 -4.11 20.10 4.49
N VAL A 170 -5.29 19.66 4.93
CA VAL A 170 -6.43 20.52 5.25
C VAL A 170 -6.99 20.13 6.60
N GLU A 171 -6.99 21.07 7.53
CA GLU A 171 -7.59 20.92 8.87
C GLU A 171 -8.70 21.96 9.05
N VAL A 172 -9.77 21.58 9.74
CA VAL A 172 -10.94 22.45 9.93
C VAL A 172 -11.27 22.61 11.40
N ILE A 173 -11.47 23.86 11.83
CA ILE A 173 -11.92 24.21 13.18
C ILE A 173 -13.20 25.04 13.07
N GLU A 174 -14.25 24.67 13.80
CA GLU A 174 -15.46 25.48 13.87
C GLU A 174 -15.24 26.69 14.81
N ARG A 175 -15.59 27.89 14.34
CA ARG A 175 -15.61 29.12 15.15
C ARG A 175 -16.93 29.85 15.00
N THR A 176 -17.45 30.35 16.11
CA THR A 176 -18.67 31.15 16.15
C THR A 176 -18.32 32.64 16.15
N TYR A 177 -18.87 33.36 15.18
CA TYR A 177 -18.85 34.83 15.11
C TYR A 177 -20.25 35.37 15.45
N TYR A 178 -20.32 36.59 15.97
CA TYR A 178 -21.59 37.22 16.34
C TYR A 178 -21.82 38.45 15.47
N ASP A 179 -23.05 38.62 14.99
CA ASP A 179 -23.46 39.85 14.31
C ASP A 179 -23.69 41.01 15.31
N GLY A 180 -23.93 42.21 14.77
CA GLY A 180 -24.24 43.40 15.58
C GLY A 180 -25.55 43.31 16.39
N ALA A 181 -26.37 42.27 16.17
CA ALA A 181 -27.60 41.97 16.90
C ALA A 181 -27.46 40.76 17.86
N GLY A 182 -26.26 40.18 18.00
CA GLY A 182 -25.96 39.05 18.87
C GLY A 182 -26.30 37.67 18.30
N LYS A 183 -26.64 37.57 17.00
CA LYS A 183 -26.89 36.28 16.33
C LYS A 183 -25.57 35.57 16.04
N ALA A 184 -25.48 34.31 16.47
CA ALA A 184 -24.34 33.44 16.21
C ALA A 184 -24.34 32.95 14.75
N VAL A 185 -23.22 33.12 14.06
CA VAL A 185 -22.90 32.56 12.75
C VAL A 185 -21.72 31.62 12.94
N ILE A 186 -21.90 30.34 12.61
CA ILE A 186 -20.84 29.33 12.69
C ILE A 186 -20.09 29.33 11.36
N CYS A 187 -18.80 29.60 11.42
CA CYS A 187 -17.87 29.55 10.29
C CYS A 187 -16.83 28.46 10.51
N TRP A 188 -16.19 28.04 9.43
CA TRP A 188 -15.05 27.14 9.45
C TRP A 188 -13.76 27.91 9.22
N VAL A 189 -12.80 27.71 10.12
CA VAL A 189 -11.41 28.12 9.94
C VAL A 189 -10.68 26.91 9.37
N VAL A 190 -10.30 27.00 8.10
CA VAL A 190 -9.68 25.94 7.33
C VAL A 190 -8.18 26.24 7.23
N THR A 191 -7.36 25.47 7.93
CA THR A 191 -5.90 25.57 7.84
C THR A 191 -5.41 24.70 6.70
N CYS A 192 -4.85 25.32 5.66
CA CYS A 192 -4.25 24.63 4.52
C CYS A 192 -2.73 24.65 4.69
N THR A 193 -2.10 23.50 4.90
CA THR A 193 -0.65 23.36 4.80
C THR A 193 -0.25 23.43 3.33
N LEU A 194 0.83 24.15 3.02
CA LEU A 194 1.26 24.42 1.66
C LEU A 194 2.41 23.50 1.24
N SER A 195 2.51 23.24 -0.06
CA SER A 195 3.65 22.57 -0.68
C SER A 195 4.92 23.43 -0.73
N ASP A 196 4.73 24.76 -0.80
CA ASP A 196 5.78 25.77 -0.83
C ASP A 196 5.36 26.93 0.08
N ALA A 197 6.32 27.56 0.73
CA ALA A 197 6.06 28.66 1.65
C ALA A 197 5.59 29.92 0.90
N LEU A 198 4.92 30.83 1.61
CA LEU A 198 4.55 32.12 1.05
C LEU A 198 5.82 32.93 0.69
N ARG A 199 5.85 33.47 -0.53
CA ARG A 199 6.94 34.31 -1.06
C ARG A 199 6.66 35.80 -0.90
N TYR A 200 5.41 36.15 -0.65
CA TYR A 200 4.93 37.50 -0.45
C TYR A 200 4.05 37.54 0.80
N ASP A 201 3.95 38.73 1.39
CA ASP A 201 2.98 39.00 2.44
C ASP A 201 1.59 39.14 1.80
N PHE A 202 0.56 38.57 2.43
CA PHE A 202 -0.82 38.68 1.97
C PHE A 202 -1.67 39.26 3.09
N VAL A 203 -2.40 40.32 2.76
CA VAL A 203 -3.32 40.97 3.71
C VAL A 203 -4.57 40.11 3.81
N GLY A 204 -4.89 39.65 5.01
CA GLY A 204 -6.09 38.86 5.25
C GLY A 204 -7.30 39.71 5.60
N ASN A 205 -8.41 39.02 5.81
CA ASN A 205 -9.61 39.62 6.36
C ASN A 205 -9.66 39.37 7.87
N PRO A 206 -9.98 40.39 8.68
CA PRO A 206 -10.28 40.15 10.08
C PRO A 206 -11.50 39.24 10.17
N GLY A 207 -11.49 38.31 11.12
CA GLY A 207 -12.62 37.39 11.31
C GLY A 207 -13.94 38.15 11.53
N ASN A 208 -14.88 38.01 10.59
CA ASN A 208 -16.16 38.72 10.64
C ASN A 208 -17.36 37.79 10.37
N TYR A 209 -18.53 38.18 10.85
CA TYR A 209 -19.76 37.38 10.72
C TYR A 209 -20.40 37.47 9.32
N SER A 210 -20.11 38.52 8.55
CA SER A 210 -20.73 38.80 7.25
C SER A 210 -20.01 38.13 6.09
N LEU A 211 -18.82 37.56 6.32
CA LEU A 211 -17.90 37.04 5.30
C LEU A 211 -17.73 38.03 4.13
N ALA A 212 -17.70 39.33 4.46
CA ALA A 212 -17.41 40.37 3.50
C ALA A 212 -15.90 40.65 3.46
N SER A 213 -15.30 40.57 2.28
CA SER A 213 -13.88 40.89 2.10
C SER A 213 -13.68 42.40 2.16
N ILE A 214 -12.64 42.87 2.86
CA ILE A 214 -12.23 44.28 2.82
C ILE A 214 -11.58 44.60 1.46
N PRO A 215 -11.70 45.85 0.94
CA PRO A 215 -11.17 46.20 -0.39
C PRO A 215 -9.67 45.98 -0.59
N ALA A 216 -8.88 45.99 0.50
CA ALA A 216 -7.43 45.81 0.48
C ALA A 216 -6.98 44.36 0.76
N ALA A 217 -7.89 43.42 1.03
CA ALA A 217 -7.52 42.04 1.33
C ALA A 217 -7.22 41.22 0.08
N CYS A 218 -6.37 40.21 0.26
CA CYS A 218 -6.06 39.21 -0.72
C CYS A 218 -7.33 38.45 -1.14
N LYS A 219 -7.47 38.23 -2.45
CA LYS A 219 -8.50 37.36 -3.00
C LYS A 219 -7.93 35.97 -3.21
N VAL A 220 -8.68 34.96 -2.77
CA VAL A 220 -8.39 33.55 -3.02
C VAL A 220 -9.19 33.12 -4.24
N ARG A 221 -8.52 32.53 -5.24
CA ARG A 221 -9.13 32.04 -6.49
C ARG A 221 -8.83 30.57 -6.69
N ASP A 222 -9.73 29.90 -7.38
CA ASP A 222 -9.50 28.56 -7.91
C ASP A 222 -8.59 28.63 -9.15
N THR A 223 -8.15 27.48 -9.66
CA THR A 223 -7.34 27.38 -10.88
C THR A 223 -8.07 26.64 -12.00
N VAL A 224 -7.79 27.02 -13.24
CA VAL A 224 -8.28 26.32 -14.44
C VAL A 224 -7.09 25.90 -15.29
N VAL A 225 -7.13 24.67 -15.82
CA VAL A 225 -6.07 24.14 -16.70
C VAL A 225 -6.13 24.84 -18.05
N ALA A 226 -5.02 25.44 -18.45
CA ALA A 226 -4.81 26.02 -19.76
C ALA A 226 -3.60 25.32 -20.41
N ASP A 227 -3.83 24.32 -21.27
CA ASP A 227 -2.75 23.68 -22.04
C ASP A 227 -2.27 24.62 -23.17
N ALA A 228 -1.48 25.62 -22.82
CA ALA A 228 -1.05 26.66 -23.75
C ALA A 228 0.34 26.39 -24.36
N GLY A 229 1.15 25.50 -23.76
CA GLY A 229 2.52 25.20 -24.20
C GLY A 229 2.57 24.09 -25.25
N VAL A 230 3.36 24.26 -26.31
CA VAL A 230 3.73 23.17 -27.23
C VAL A 230 5.15 22.73 -26.89
N TYR A 231 5.26 21.55 -26.27
CA TYR A 231 6.53 20.94 -25.92
C TYR A 231 6.87 19.86 -26.95
N VAL A 232 8.13 19.83 -27.37
CA VAL A 232 8.66 18.75 -28.20
C VAL A 232 9.83 18.07 -27.49
N GLY A 233 10.08 16.81 -27.84
CA GLY A 233 11.10 15.99 -27.20
C GLY A 233 11.39 14.74 -28.00
N VAL A 234 11.97 13.75 -27.34
CA VAL A 234 12.39 12.48 -27.95
C VAL A 234 12.11 11.32 -27.01
N SER A 235 11.78 10.17 -27.58
CA SER A 235 11.67 8.90 -26.87
C SER A 235 12.36 7.79 -27.68
N PRO A 236 13.09 6.86 -27.02
CA PRO A 236 13.56 5.65 -27.67
C PRO A 236 12.39 4.81 -28.19
N LEU A 237 12.64 4.05 -29.26
CA LEU A 237 11.66 3.04 -29.69
C LEU A 237 11.63 1.87 -28.70
N ALA A 238 10.44 1.48 -28.25
CA ALA A 238 10.21 0.31 -27.43
C ALA A 238 10.20 -1.01 -28.24
N SER A 239 9.95 -0.91 -29.56
CA SER A 239 10.02 -2.04 -30.49
C SER A 239 10.58 -1.59 -31.84
N ALA A 240 11.20 -2.52 -32.58
CA ALA A 240 11.67 -2.24 -33.92
C ALA A 240 10.49 -1.88 -34.84
N ALA A 241 10.66 -0.87 -35.69
CA ALA A 241 9.65 -0.47 -36.66
C ALA A 241 10.06 -0.89 -38.07
N SER A 242 9.20 -1.60 -38.78
CA SER A 242 9.49 -2.09 -40.13
C SER A 242 9.08 -1.10 -41.22
N LEU A 243 9.72 -1.22 -42.38
CA LEU A 243 9.30 -0.62 -43.63
C LEU A 243 7.80 -0.88 -43.88
N GLY A 244 7.04 0.17 -44.21
CA GLY A 244 5.61 0.06 -44.49
C GLY A 244 4.70 0.16 -43.26
N ALA A 245 5.25 0.20 -42.04
CA ALA A 245 4.44 0.38 -40.83
C ALA A 245 3.85 1.79 -40.73
N PHE A 246 2.61 1.91 -40.27
CA PHE A 246 1.97 3.20 -39.95
C PHE A 246 2.13 3.59 -38.48
N THR A 247 2.64 2.69 -37.65
CA THR A 247 2.63 2.83 -36.21
C THR A 247 4.01 2.49 -35.65
N VAL A 248 4.43 3.23 -34.63
CA VAL A 248 5.65 2.95 -33.85
C VAL A 248 5.30 2.91 -32.37
N ALA A 249 6.03 2.09 -31.62
CA ALA A 249 5.96 2.08 -30.16
C ALA A 249 7.17 2.83 -29.59
N ALA A 250 6.93 3.96 -28.94
CA ALA A 250 7.89 4.67 -28.10
C ALA A 250 7.88 4.09 -26.69
N GLU A 251 8.97 4.27 -25.93
CA GLU A 251 8.98 3.93 -24.50
C GLU A 251 8.00 4.80 -23.70
N SER A 252 7.81 6.06 -24.12
CA SER A 252 6.85 6.98 -23.51
C SER A 252 6.46 8.09 -24.49
N VAL A 253 5.19 8.50 -24.47
CA VAL A 253 4.72 9.70 -25.17
C VAL A 253 4.83 10.98 -24.33
N PHE A 254 5.26 10.83 -23.07
CA PHE A 254 5.49 11.90 -22.10
C PHE A 254 6.98 12.06 -21.82
N THR A 255 7.37 13.29 -21.52
CA THR A 255 8.69 13.62 -20.97
C THR A 255 8.53 14.31 -19.62
N GLN A 256 9.57 14.24 -18.80
CA GLN A 256 9.64 15.03 -17.58
C GLN A 256 9.94 16.50 -17.93
N LEU A 257 9.16 17.44 -17.41
CA LEU A 257 9.39 18.89 -17.56
C LEU A 257 9.87 19.51 -16.25
N VAL A 258 9.38 19.02 -15.11
CA VAL A 258 9.91 19.32 -13.77
C VAL A 258 10.18 18.03 -13.00
N PRO A 259 11.18 17.97 -12.11
CA PRO A 259 11.39 16.83 -11.23
C PRO A 259 10.11 16.44 -10.49
N SER A 260 9.78 15.15 -10.46
CA SER A 260 8.62 14.67 -9.68
C SER A 260 8.93 14.74 -8.19
N ALA A 261 8.02 15.31 -7.41
CA ALA A 261 8.05 15.30 -5.95
C ALA A 261 7.03 14.35 -5.33
N GLN A 262 6.21 13.69 -6.15
CA GLN A 262 5.12 12.84 -5.69
C GLN A 262 5.40 11.38 -6.00
N THR A 263 5.31 10.55 -4.97
CA THR A 263 5.29 9.09 -5.10
C THR A 263 4.03 8.55 -4.43
N GLU A 264 3.29 7.72 -5.14
CA GLU A 264 2.16 6.98 -4.59
C GLU A 264 2.51 5.50 -4.46
N SER A 265 2.06 4.88 -3.37
CA SER A 265 2.21 3.44 -3.12
C SER A 265 0.86 2.86 -2.74
N PRO A 266 0.33 1.89 -3.52
CA PRO A 266 -0.95 1.28 -3.22
C PRO A 266 -0.84 0.34 -2.01
N ILE A 267 -1.87 0.35 -1.17
CA ILE A 267 -2.08 -0.57 -0.06
C ILE A 267 -3.36 -1.34 -0.36
N THR A 268 -3.26 -2.67 -0.51
CA THR A 268 -4.39 -3.51 -0.96
C THR A 268 -4.60 -4.68 0.00
N ASP A 269 -5.87 -4.89 0.38
CA ASP A 269 -6.40 -5.99 1.18
C ASP A 269 -5.60 -6.27 2.46
N VAL A 270 -5.20 -5.20 3.17
CA VAL A 270 -4.39 -5.34 4.38
C VAL A 270 -5.28 -5.63 5.58
N ARG A 271 -4.90 -6.64 6.37
CA ARG A 271 -5.54 -6.95 7.65
C ARG A 271 -5.28 -5.85 8.67
N THR A 272 -6.29 -5.50 9.44
CA THR A 272 -6.13 -4.53 10.54
C THR A 272 -5.41 -5.14 11.74
N ASN A 273 -5.49 -6.46 11.90
CA ASN A 273 -4.82 -7.24 12.94
C ASN A 273 -3.52 -7.88 12.44
N GLY A 274 -2.41 -7.62 13.14
CA GLY A 274 -1.12 -8.23 12.84
C GLY A 274 -1.13 -9.71 13.23
N LEU A 275 -0.58 -10.59 12.38
CA LEU A 275 -0.36 -12.00 12.69
C LEU A 275 0.88 -12.12 13.59
N SER A 276 0.69 -12.13 14.90
CA SER A 276 1.69 -12.64 15.85
C SER A 276 1.20 -13.99 16.36
N ASN A 277 2.03 -15.01 16.34
CA ASN A 277 1.69 -16.30 16.93
C ASN A 277 1.65 -16.13 18.44
N ALA A 278 0.47 -16.31 19.04
CA ALA A 278 0.29 -16.32 20.47
C ALA A 278 0.53 -17.75 20.98
N LEU A 279 1.61 -17.96 21.75
CA LEU A 279 1.86 -19.23 22.41
C LEU A 279 1.07 -19.28 23.72
N VAL A 280 0.01 -20.08 23.75
CA VAL A 280 -0.86 -20.24 24.92
C VAL A 280 -0.50 -21.52 25.65
N ALA A 281 -0.35 -21.45 26.97
CA ALA A 281 0.01 -22.63 27.76
C ALA A 281 -1.12 -23.67 27.77
N THR A 282 -0.73 -24.93 27.64
CA THR A 282 -1.65 -26.10 27.57
C THR A 282 -1.91 -26.73 28.95
N GLY A 283 -1.16 -26.33 29.98
CA GLY A 283 -1.24 -26.87 31.34
C GLY A 283 -0.13 -26.32 32.24
N ASP A 284 0.21 -27.05 33.31
CA ASP A 284 1.26 -26.69 34.27
C ASP A 284 2.69 -26.94 33.72
N ALA A 285 3.74 -26.73 34.52
CA ALA A 285 5.11 -27.04 34.14
C ALA A 285 5.38 -28.56 34.11
N VAL A 286 6.06 -29.08 33.09
CA VAL A 286 6.62 -30.45 33.05
C VAL A 286 8.09 -30.40 33.37
N SER A 287 8.60 -31.41 34.07
CA SER A 287 10.03 -31.65 34.21
C SER A 287 10.39 -32.97 33.53
N GLN A 288 11.45 -32.96 32.72
CA GLN A 288 11.96 -34.14 32.01
C GLN A 288 13.47 -34.27 32.18
N SER A 289 13.94 -35.52 32.24
CA SER A 289 15.36 -35.83 32.29
C SER A 289 15.84 -36.26 30.91
N LEU A 290 16.59 -35.40 30.24
CA LEU A 290 17.14 -35.66 28.91
C LEU A 290 18.63 -35.99 29.03
N THR A 291 19.04 -37.18 28.60
CA THR A 291 20.46 -37.57 28.61
C THR A 291 21.03 -37.40 27.21
N MET A 292 21.87 -36.37 27.03
CA MET A 292 22.47 -36.04 25.74
C MET A 292 23.74 -35.19 25.91
N VAL A 293 24.45 -34.96 24.80
CA VAL A 293 25.43 -33.87 24.70
C VAL A 293 24.69 -32.60 24.30
N PHE A 294 24.68 -31.58 25.15
CA PHE A 294 24.14 -30.27 24.83
C PHE A 294 25.29 -29.25 24.77
N SER A 295 25.59 -28.77 23.56
CA SER A 295 26.77 -27.94 23.28
C SER A 295 26.50 -26.95 22.15
N THR A 296 27.47 -26.08 21.87
CA THR A 296 27.44 -25.14 20.73
C THR A 296 27.24 -25.78 19.35
N THR A 297 27.49 -27.09 19.21
CA THR A 297 27.29 -27.83 17.93
C THR A 297 26.07 -28.73 17.96
N THR A 298 25.43 -28.90 19.13
CA THR A 298 24.35 -29.88 19.34
C THR A 298 23.22 -29.22 20.10
N SER A 299 22.15 -28.88 19.40
CA SER A 299 20.92 -28.34 19.98
C SER A 299 20.14 -29.41 20.74
N MET A 300 19.35 -28.98 21.73
CA MET A 300 18.45 -29.83 22.49
C MET A 300 17.01 -29.61 22.04
N PHE A 301 16.30 -30.69 21.74
CA PHE A 301 14.89 -30.68 21.40
C PHE A 301 14.07 -31.12 22.62
N VAL A 302 13.14 -30.29 23.07
CA VAL A 302 12.32 -30.61 24.27
C VAL A 302 11.01 -31.32 23.92
N GLY A 303 10.67 -31.37 22.62
CA GLY A 303 9.53 -32.10 22.09
C GLY A 303 8.24 -31.30 21.93
N GLY A 304 8.32 -30.02 21.58
CA GLY A 304 7.15 -29.20 21.26
C GLY A 304 7.25 -27.77 21.80
N PRO A 305 6.25 -26.92 21.50
CA PRO A 305 6.31 -25.50 21.84
C PRO A 305 6.41 -25.24 23.35
N ILE A 306 7.12 -24.18 23.71
CA ILE A 306 7.40 -23.77 25.09
C ILE A 306 6.71 -22.43 25.35
N TYR A 307 6.00 -22.31 26.48
CA TYR A 307 5.45 -21.02 26.91
C TYR A 307 6.60 -20.06 27.30
N PRO A 308 6.69 -18.86 26.72
CA PRO A 308 7.80 -17.94 26.97
C PRO A 308 8.03 -17.63 28.47
N GLY A 309 9.30 -17.59 28.89
CA GLY A 309 9.71 -17.31 30.26
C GLY A 309 9.58 -18.49 31.23
N SER A 310 9.11 -19.66 30.80
CA SER A 310 8.88 -20.81 31.69
C SER A 310 10.03 -21.82 31.78
N LEU A 311 11.03 -21.71 30.90
CA LEU A 311 12.07 -22.73 30.73
C LEU A 311 13.22 -22.60 31.75
N SER A 312 13.61 -23.74 32.32
CA SER A 312 14.83 -23.91 33.11
C SER A 312 15.53 -25.23 32.76
N VAL A 313 16.85 -25.19 32.63
CA VAL A 313 17.70 -26.38 32.40
C VAL A 313 18.73 -26.47 33.52
N VAL A 314 18.75 -27.60 34.23
CA VAL A 314 19.67 -27.85 35.35
C VAL A 314 20.52 -29.07 35.06
N ARG A 315 21.85 -28.93 35.21
CA ARG A 315 22.79 -30.05 35.25
C ARG A 315 23.96 -29.72 36.16
N SER A 316 24.32 -30.64 37.06
CA SER A 316 25.49 -30.55 37.94
C SER A 316 25.58 -29.24 38.74
N GLY A 317 24.46 -28.71 39.20
CA GLY A 317 24.38 -27.46 39.98
C GLY A 317 24.40 -26.17 39.16
N ILE A 318 24.57 -26.24 37.84
CA ILE A 318 24.47 -25.10 36.92
C ILE A 318 23.04 -25.04 36.38
N THR A 319 22.40 -23.89 36.55
CA THR A 319 21.04 -23.60 36.07
C THR A 319 21.08 -22.55 34.97
N ALA A 320 20.59 -22.91 33.78
CA ALA A 320 20.23 -21.96 32.75
C ALA A 320 18.74 -21.62 32.87
N VAL A 321 18.40 -20.34 32.81
CA VAL A 321 17.01 -19.84 32.83
C VAL A 321 16.75 -19.06 31.55
N ASP A 322 15.52 -19.16 31.06
CA ASP A 322 15.05 -18.34 29.94
C ASP A 322 14.73 -16.90 30.39
N SER A 323 15.17 -15.95 29.57
CA SER A 323 14.94 -14.51 29.73
C SER A 323 14.67 -13.90 28.35
N GLY A 324 13.45 -14.08 27.84
CA GLY A 324 12.97 -13.42 26.63
C GLY A 324 13.58 -14.00 25.35
N GLY A 325 13.75 -15.32 25.30
CA GLY A 325 14.34 -16.05 24.16
C GLY A 325 15.84 -16.26 24.29
N LEU A 326 16.46 -15.72 25.34
CA LEU A 326 17.87 -15.92 25.68
C LEU A 326 17.99 -16.87 26.87
N LEU A 327 18.86 -17.89 26.75
CA LEU A 327 19.27 -18.72 27.87
C LEU A 327 20.38 -18.03 28.65
N LYS A 328 20.19 -17.85 29.95
CA LYS A 328 21.16 -17.20 30.82
C LYS A 328 21.59 -18.09 31.97
N VAL A 329 22.91 -18.10 32.26
CA VAL A 329 23.49 -18.73 33.46
C VAL A 329 24.12 -17.61 34.28
N ALA A 330 23.70 -17.48 35.54
CA ALA A 330 24.16 -16.40 36.43
C ALA A 330 24.07 -14.98 35.80
N GLY A 331 23.05 -14.74 34.96
CA GLY A 331 22.82 -13.47 34.27
C GLY A 331 23.54 -13.27 32.94
N VAL A 332 24.48 -14.17 32.58
CA VAL A 332 25.22 -14.12 31.31
C VAL A 332 24.54 -14.97 30.25
N GLU A 333 24.40 -14.46 29.03
CA GLU A 333 23.86 -15.21 27.90
C GLU A 333 24.76 -16.38 27.53
N VAL A 334 24.17 -17.58 27.44
CA VAL A 334 24.85 -18.82 27.05
C VAL A 334 24.20 -19.50 25.85
N GLY A 335 23.06 -19.00 25.37
CA GLY A 335 22.30 -19.58 24.27
C GLY A 335 20.96 -18.89 24.00
N GLN A 336 20.13 -19.54 23.19
CA GLN A 336 18.83 -19.05 22.74
C GLN A 336 17.76 -20.15 22.79
N VAL A 337 16.50 -19.72 22.81
CA VAL A 337 15.30 -20.57 22.83
C VAL A 337 14.43 -20.26 21.62
N ASP A 338 14.18 -21.27 20.78
CA ASP A 338 13.08 -21.27 19.82
C ASP A 338 11.84 -21.84 20.52
N TYR A 339 10.94 -20.94 20.91
CA TYR A 339 9.72 -21.32 21.63
C TYR A 339 8.71 -22.08 20.77
N ASP A 340 8.65 -21.78 19.48
CA ASP A 340 7.62 -22.33 18.59
C ASP A 340 7.91 -23.82 18.31
N ASN A 341 9.18 -24.17 18.16
CA ASN A 341 9.60 -25.55 17.90
C ASN A 341 10.13 -26.28 19.15
N GLY A 342 10.37 -25.56 20.25
CA GLY A 342 10.96 -26.14 21.46
C GLY A 342 12.42 -26.55 21.29
N ILE A 343 13.21 -25.72 20.62
CA ILE A 343 14.63 -25.99 20.32
C ILE A 343 15.49 -25.06 21.18
N LEU A 344 16.45 -25.65 21.89
CA LEU A 344 17.43 -24.92 22.68
C LEU A 344 18.78 -25.00 21.98
N SER A 345 19.45 -23.87 21.79
CA SER A 345 20.78 -23.81 21.17
C SER A 345 21.73 -23.02 22.06
N LEU A 346 22.98 -23.47 22.15
CA LEU A 346 24.00 -22.82 22.97
C LEU A 346 24.96 -21.99 22.12
N SER A 347 25.34 -20.82 22.62
CA SER A 347 26.43 -19.98 22.10
C SER A 347 27.74 -20.19 22.87
N THR A 348 27.65 -20.74 24.09
CA THR A 348 28.81 -21.17 24.91
C THR A 348 28.52 -22.51 25.56
N ASN A 349 29.53 -23.24 26.05
CA ASN A 349 29.35 -24.58 26.63
C ASN A 349 29.38 -24.54 28.18
N PRO A 350 28.32 -24.06 28.88
CA PRO A 350 28.33 -23.95 30.34
C PRO A 350 28.45 -25.31 31.06
N TRP A 351 28.05 -26.40 30.41
CA TRP A 351 28.18 -27.77 30.93
C TRP A 351 29.31 -28.59 30.27
N GLY A 352 30.21 -27.93 29.52
CA GLY A 352 31.26 -28.60 28.74
C GLY A 352 30.72 -29.34 27.50
N THR A 353 31.56 -30.18 26.89
CA THR A 353 31.22 -30.95 25.67
C THR A 353 30.90 -32.42 25.94
N SER A 354 30.93 -32.86 27.20
CA SER A 354 30.60 -34.24 27.59
C SER A 354 29.09 -34.41 27.81
N GLY A 355 28.58 -35.56 27.41
CA GLY A 355 27.18 -35.92 27.59
C GLY A 355 26.80 -36.07 29.07
N GLY A 356 25.53 -35.82 29.39
CA GLY A 356 24.99 -36.03 30.73
C GLY A 356 23.49 -35.80 30.79
N THR A 357 22.91 -36.06 31.96
CA THR A 357 21.48 -35.87 32.20
C THR A 357 21.19 -34.42 32.55
N HIS A 358 20.34 -33.79 31.77
CA HIS A 358 19.80 -32.46 31.97
C HIS A 358 18.37 -32.56 32.48
N THR A 359 18.06 -31.90 33.60
CA THR A 359 16.69 -31.72 34.06
C THR A 359 16.12 -30.47 33.41
N VAL A 360 15.19 -30.66 32.47
CA VAL A 360 14.56 -29.58 31.71
C VAL A 360 13.14 -29.40 32.24
N THR A 361 12.84 -28.21 32.76
CA THR A 361 11.52 -27.85 33.26
C THR A 361 10.95 -26.71 32.43
N PHE A 362 9.72 -26.85 31.92
CA PHE A 362 9.06 -25.83 31.10
C PHE A 362 7.54 -26.02 31.10
N VAL A 363 6.78 -24.98 30.74
CA VAL A 363 5.34 -25.07 30.50
C VAL A 363 5.09 -25.31 29.00
N PRO A 364 4.46 -26.43 28.60
CA PRO A 364 4.16 -26.68 27.18
C PRO A 364 3.10 -25.72 26.64
N ALA A 365 3.27 -25.27 25.40
CA ALA A 365 2.37 -24.34 24.74
C ALA A 365 1.79 -24.90 23.44
N ALA A 366 0.71 -24.28 22.97
CA ALA A 366 0.10 -24.49 21.67
C ALA A 366 -0.13 -23.14 20.99
N VAL A 367 -0.26 -23.15 19.66
CA VAL A 367 -0.59 -21.96 18.85
C VAL A 367 -2.06 -22.03 18.43
N PRO A 368 -2.98 -21.42 19.21
CA PRO A 368 -4.35 -21.20 18.78
C PRO A 368 -4.45 -20.08 17.73
N ASP A 369 -5.52 -20.12 16.94
CA ASP A 369 -5.89 -19.05 16.02
C ASP A 369 -6.63 -17.94 16.77
N LEU A 370 -5.87 -17.10 17.48
CA LEU A 370 -6.40 -15.94 18.21
C LEU A 370 -6.41 -14.68 17.33
N ILE A 371 -7.20 -13.70 17.74
CA ILE A 371 -7.27 -12.37 17.11
C ILE A 371 -6.78 -11.32 18.10
N SER A 372 -5.92 -10.41 17.64
CA SER A 372 -5.39 -9.33 18.47
C SER A 372 -6.50 -8.34 18.85
N ASP A 373 -6.58 -8.01 20.12
CA ASP A 373 -7.30 -6.84 20.60
C ASP A 373 -6.49 -5.56 20.33
N GLN A 374 -7.20 -4.47 20.09
CA GLN A 374 -6.62 -3.19 19.71
C GLN A 374 -7.27 -2.05 20.47
N ARG A 375 -6.44 -1.19 21.05
CA ARG A 375 -6.90 0.02 21.73
C ARG A 375 -5.98 1.18 21.44
N ALA A 376 -6.48 2.38 21.67
CA ALA A 376 -5.73 3.60 21.48
C ALA A 376 -5.85 4.53 22.69
N ILE A 377 -4.74 5.17 23.06
CA ILE A 377 -4.71 6.27 24.03
C ILE A 377 -4.45 7.55 23.24
N ARG A 378 -5.43 8.46 23.24
CA ARG A 378 -5.35 9.68 22.43
C ARG A 378 -4.39 10.70 23.03
N VAL A 379 -3.56 11.31 22.19
CA VAL A 379 -2.58 12.32 22.57
C VAL A 379 -3.16 13.70 22.25
N THR A 380 -3.52 14.46 23.30
CA THR A 380 -3.91 15.87 23.21
C THR A 380 -2.77 16.76 23.67
N VAL A 381 -2.92 18.08 23.55
CA VAL A 381 -1.92 19.03 24.07
C VAL A 381 -1.69 18.83 25.57
N GLU A 382 -2.76 18.51 26.31
CA GLU A 382 -2.76 18.33 27.76
C GLU A 382 -2.30 16.93 28.19
N SER A 383 -2.58 15.88 27.39
CA SER A 383 -2.22 14.49 27.71
C SER A 383 -0.86 14.05 27.14
N ARG A 384 -0.16 14.94 26.43
CA ARG A 384 1.16 14.68 25.84
C ARG A 384 2.22 14.51 26.93
N ALA A 385 2.80 13.32 27.02
CA ALA A 385 3.87 12.98 27.97
C ALA A 385 4.90 12.04 27.34
N MET A 386 6.03 11.82 28.01
CA MET A 386 6.96 10.74 27.66
C MET A 386 6.61 9.41 28.34
N ASN A 387 5.97 9.47 29.50
CA ASN A 387 5.67 8.29 30.31
C ASN A 387 4.17 8.00 30.28
N TYR A 388 3.82 6.75 30.01
CA TYR A 388 2.45 6.26 30.07
C TYR A 388 2.38 5.00 30.92
N THR A 389 1.40 4.97 31.82
CA THR A 389 1.12 3.81 32.66
C THR A 389 -0.37 3.48 32.59
N PHE A 390 -0.68 2.21 32.44
CA PHE A 390 -2.05 1.74 32.35
C PHE A 390 -2.13 0.25 32.70
N VAL A 391 -3.33 -0.25 32.93
CA VAL A 391 -3.60 -1.67 33.13
C VAL A 391 -4.36 -2.20 31.92
N MET A 392 -4.07 -3.43 31.53
CA MET A 392 -4.84 -4.15 30.51
C MET A 392 -6.09 -4.77 31.13
N ASP A 393 -7.22 -4.74 30.42
CA ASP A 393 -8.46 -5.39 30.88
C ASP A 393 -8.24 -6.90 31.06
N ASP A 394 -7.53 -7.52 30.12
CA ASP A 394 -7.04 -8.89 30.18
C ASP A 394 -5.51 -8.92 30.14
N VAL A 395 -4.87 -9.83 30.87
CA VAL A 395 -3.42 -10.01 30.78
C VAL A 395 -3.04 -10.52 29.38
N PRO A 396 -2.20 -9.77 28.62
CA PRO A 396 -1.68 -10.22 27.33
C PRO A 396 -0.93 -11.53 27.42
N VAL A 397 -1.10 -12.38 26.41
CA VAL A 397 -0.22 -13.54 26.19
C VAL A 397 1.21 -13.05 26.00
N ALA A 398 2.18 -13.70 26.63
CA ALA A 398 3.58 -13.30 26.56
C ALA A 398 4.08 -13.21 25.11
N ARG A 399 4.93 -12.21 24.82
CA ARG A 399 5.51 -11.90 23.48
C ARG A 399 4.51 -11.32 22.47
N THR A 400 3.25 -11.09 22.86
CA THR A 400 2.22 -10.60 21.93
C THR A 400 1.93 -9.11 22.03
N LEU A 401 2.32 -8.47 23.14
CA LEU A 401 2.09 -7.04 23.34
C LEU A 401 2.97 -6.19 22.40
N SER A 402 2.33 -5.33 21.64
CA SER A 402 2.94 -4.30 20.80
C SER A 402 2.34 -2.93 21.13
N ILE A 403 3.20 -1.93 21.23
CA ILE A 403 2.80 -0.53 21.44
C ILE A 403 3.41 0.31 20.32
N SER A 404 2.58 1.00 19.56
CA SER A 404 2.98 1.93 18.51
C SER A 404 2.68 3.37 18.92
N TYR A 405 3.61 4.29 18.69
CA TYR A 405 3.39 5.72 18.88
C TYR A 405 3.99 6.53 17.74
N LEU A 406 3.46 7.72 17.48
CA LEU A 406 3.93 8.62 16.44
C LEU A 406 4.77 9.74 17.06
N ALA A 407 5.96 10.00 16.53
CA ALA A 407 6.75 11.18 16.87
C ALA A 407 7.47 11.72 15.62
N GLN A 408 7.42 13.03 15.42
CA GLN A 408 7.97 13.71 14.23
C GLN A 408 7.44 13.11 12.91
N GLY A 409 6.17 12.74 12.87
CA GLY A 409 5.52 12.16 11.69
C GLY A 409 5.91 10.70 11.38
N ARG A 410 6.65 10.01 12.27
CA ARG A 410 7.05 8.61 12.09
C ARG A 410 6.54 7.71 13.19
N TRP A 411 6.02 6.54 12.81
CA TRP A 411 5.61 5.50 13.75
C TRP A 411 6.79 4.70 14.30
N TYR A 412 6.85 4.58 15.61
CA TYR A 412 7.79 3.75 16.36
C TYR A 412 7.03 2.63 17.07
N VAL A 413 7.61 1.43 17.12
CA VAL A 413 6.98 0.25 17.72
C VAL A 413 7.87 -0.33 18.80
N LEU A 414 7.29 -0.52 19.98
CA LEU A 414 7.84 -1.29 21.08
C LEU A 414 7.17 -2.67 21.10
N ARG A 415 7.95 -3.73 21.24
CA ARG A 415 7.46 -5.11 21.30
C ARG A 415 7.93 -5.78 22.57
N ASP A 416 7.02 -6.55 23.15
CA ASP A 416 7.30 -7.44 24.26
C ASP A 416 8.16 -8.62 23.83
N ASN A 417 9.22 -8.90 24.60
CA ASN A 417 10.14 -10.01 24.37
C ASN A 417 9.71 -11.33 25.06
N GLY A 418 8.61 -11.34 25.80
CA GLY A 418 8.13 -12.52 26.55
C GLY A 418 8.66 -12.61 27.98
N ALA A 419 9.57 -11.72 28.39
CA ALA A 419 10.08 -11.59 29.76
C ALA A 419 9.52 -10.35 30.47
N GLY A 420 8.49 -9.72 29.92
CA GLY A 420 7.88 -8.52 30.47
C GLY A 420 8.65 -7.23 30.17
N VAL A 421 9.56 -7.25 29.18
CA VAL A 421 10.30 -6.05 28.72
C VAL A 421 9.85 -5.71 27.31
N LEU A 422 9.45 -4.46 27.12
CA LEU A 422 9.16 -3.88 25.81
C LEU A 422 10.35 -3.08 25.30
N SER A 423 10.74 -3.34 24.06
CA SER A 423 11.79 -2.59 23.39
C SER A 423 11.51 -2.40 21.90
N GLY A 424 12.05 -1.33 21.33
CA GLY A 424 12.09 -1.14 19.89
C GLY A 424 13.33 -1.77 19.26
N VAL A 425 13.43 -1.68 17.93
CA VAL A 425 14.63 -2.09 17.17
C VAL A 425 15.89 -1.33 17.62
N SER A 426 15.70 -0.09 18.10
CA SER A 426 16.72 0.71 18.76
C SER A 426 16.25 1.08 20.16
N SER A 427 17.17 1.14 21.12
CA SER A 427 16.89 1.65 22.47
C SER A 427 16.40 3.11 22.46
N ALA A 428 16.70 3.87 21.40
CA ALA A 428 16.23 5.23 21.20
C ALA A 428 14.71 5.33 20.95
N TYR A 429 14.02 4.23 20.63
CA TYR A 429 12.57 4.23 20.42
C TYR A 429 11.79 4.21 21.75
N GLY A 430 12.49 4.06 22.87
CA GLY A 430 11.89 3.93 24.19
C GLY A 430 11.93 2.50 24.70
N VAL A 431 11.52 2.37 25.94
CA VAL A 431 11.55 1.13 26.72
C VAL A 431 10.27 1.03 27.54
N GLY A 432 9.88 -0.18 27.89
CA GLY A 432 8.75 -0.39 28.77
C GLY A 432 8.79 -1.74 29.46
N THR A 433 7.83 -1.94 30.34
CA THR A 433 7.62 -3.22 31.03
C THR A 433 6.14 -3.59 31.04
N ILE A 434 5.88 -4.89 31.05
CA ILE A 434 4.59 -5.47 31.35
C ILE A 434 4.76 -6.47 32.48
N ASN A 435 3.87 -6.39 33.48
CA ASN A 435 3.75 -7.39 34.52
C ASN A 435 2.64 -8.39 34.16
N TYR A 436 3.01 -9.63 33.81
CA TYR A 436 2.03 -10.68 33.46
C TYR A 436 1.18 -11.18 34.65
N THR A 437 1.47 -10.76 35.88
CA THR A 437 0.63 -11.09 37.04
C THR A 437 -0.50 -10.07 37.19
N THR A 438 -0.23 -8.78 36.94
CA THR A 438 -1.19 -7.69 37.18
C THR A 438 -1.76 -7.07 35.90
N GLY A 439 -1.21 -7.40 34.72
CA GLY A 439 -1.54 -6.73 33.46
C GLY A 439 -1.09 -5.27 33.39
N SER A 440 -0.29 -4.81 34.36
CA SER A 440 0.19 -3.42 34.41
C SER A 440 1.30 -3.21 33.40
N VAL A 441 1.18 -2.13 32.63
CA VAL A 441 2.14 -1.73 31.61
C VAL A 441 2.65 -0.32 31.94
N ALA A 442 3.97 -0.16 31.87
CA ALA A 442 4.63 1.13 32.00
C ALA A 442 5.59 1.32 30.83
N ILE A 443 5.48 2.44 30.12
CA ILE A 443 6.34 2.77 28.99
C ILE A 443 6.93 4.16 29.13
N THR A 444 8.16 4.31 28.68
CA THR A 444 8.85 5.57 28.46
C THR A 444 9.19 5.66 26.97
N LEU A 445 8.52 6.57 26.27
CA LEU A 445 8.72 6.80 24.84
C LEU A 445 10.06 7.47 24.58
N GLY A 446 10.67 7.19 23.41
CA GLY A 446 11.95 7.80 23.03
C GLY A 446 11.88 9.30 22.72
N ALA A 447 10.69 9.80 22.38
CA ALA A 447 10.41 11.20 22.09
C ALA A 447 8.97 11.54 22.48
N LEU A 448 8.67 12.83 22.64
CA LEU A 448 7.29 13.27 22.89
C LEU A 448 6.41 12.95 21.68
N PRO A 449 5.25 12.29 21.87
CA PRO A 449 4.37 11.95 20.76
C PRO A 449 3.73 13.19 20.15
N ASP A 450 3.35 13.10 18.89
CA ASP A 450 2.73 14.22 18.16
C ASP A 450 1.29 14.46 18.64
N VAL A 451 0.88 15.72 18.79
CA VAL A 451 -0.48 16.08 19.23
C VAL A 451 -1.49 15.69 18.13
N GLY A 452 -2.63 15.12 18.53
CA GLY A 452 -3.66 14.64 17.62
C GLY A 452 -3.49 13.17 17.21
N SER A 453 -2.31 12.59 17.46
CA SER A 453 -2.02 11.16 17.28
C SER A 453 -2.55 10.31 18.45
N SER A 454 -2.25 9.01 18.41
CA SER A 454 -2.60 8.06 19.47
C SER A 454 -1.47 7.06 19.72
N ILE A 455 -1.38 6.59 20.98
CA ILE A 455 -0.60 5.40 21.33
C ILE A 455 -1.48 4.19 21.08
N VAL A 456 -1.16 3.42 20.04
CA VAL A 456 -1.89 2.23 19.64
C VAL A 456 -1.29 1.03 20.35
N VAL A 457 -2.11 0.31 21.09
CA VAL A 457 -1.74 -0.87 21.87
C VAL A 457 -2.43 -2.08 21.26
N GLN A 458 -1.67 -3.13 20.98
CA GLN A 458 -2.15 -4.37 20.39
C GLN A 458 -1.65 -5.56 21.22
N SER A 459 -2.52 -6.52 21.50
CA SER A 459 -2.18 -7.72 22.27
C SER A 459 -3.16 -8.85 22.01
N PHE A 460 -2.79 -10.07 22.38
CA PHE A 460 -3.68 -11.23 22.33
C PHE A 460 -4.07 -11.63 23.75
N SER A 461 -5.32 -12.09 23.93
CA SER A 461 -5.85 -12.56 25.21
C SER A 461 -6.13 -14.06 25.15
N GLU A 462 -5.81 -14.78 26.23
CA GLU A 462 -6.11 -16.21 26.37
C GLU A 462 -7.51 -16.50 26.93
N VAL A 463 -8.31 -15.47 27.25
CA VAL A 463 -9.64 -15.61 27.89
C VAL A 463 -10.63 -16.42 27.06
N THR A 464 -10.43 -16.51 25.74
CA THR A 464 -11.27 -17.31 24.84
C THR A 464 -10.82 -18.77 24.72
N THR A 465 -9.76 -19.18 25.43
CA THR A 465 -9.22 -20.54 25.41
C THR A 465 -9.48 -21.27 26.72
N VAL A 466 -9.49 -22.60 26.69
CA VAL A 466 -9.67 -23.43 27.90
C VAL A 466 -8.53 -24.43 28.01
N ARG A 467 -7.89 -24.49 29.17
CA ARG A 467 -6.86 -25.49 29.47
C ARG A 467 -7.53 -26.77 29.96
N ALA A 468 -7.31 -27.87 29.25
CA ALA A 468 -7.80 -29.18 29.65
C ALA A 468 -6.77 -29.87 30.57
N SER A 469 -7.22 -30.28 31.74
CA SER A 469 -6.42 -31.03 32.73
C SER A 469 -7.01 -32.43 32.96
N ASN A 470 -6.37 -33.24 33.80
CA ASN A 470 -6.85 -34.58 34.14
C ASN A 470 -8.32 -34.62 34.62
N THR A 471 -8.81 -33.59 35.30
CA THR A 471 -10.19 -33.54 35.80
C THR A 471 -11.23 -33.34 34.69
N THR A 472 -10.78 -32.92 33.50
CA THR A 472 -11.64 -32.72 32.34
C THR A 472 -11.74 -33.96 31.46
N LEU A 473 -10.92 -34.99 31.71
CA LEU A 473 -10.97 -36.24 30.95
C LEU A 473 -12.25 -37.00 31.28
N LEU A 474 -12.91 -37.47 30.22
CA LEU A 474 -14.02 -38.41 30.35
C LEU A 474 -13.53 -39.75 30.89
N ASN A 475 -14.48 -40.61 31.29
CA ASN A 475 -14.21 -41.97 31.75
C ASN A 475 -13.19 -42.00 32.93
N ASN A 476 -13.33 -41.04 33.86
CA ASN A 476 -12.49 -40.88 35.04
C ASN A 476 -10.98 -40.83 34.74
N GLY A 477 -10.59 -40.33 33.57
CA GLY A 477 -9.19 -40.21 33.16
C GLY A 477 -8.54 -41.51 32.67
N HIS A 478 -9.28 -42.61 32.56
CA HIS A 478 -8.78 -43.86 32.01
C HIS A 478 -8.94 -43.90 30.48
N VAL A 479 -7.93 -44.42 29.78
CA VAL A 479 -8.08 -44.77 28.37
C VAL A 479 -9.11 -45.87 28.21
N TYR A 480 -9.93 -45.79 27.16
CA TYR A 480 -11.00 -46.75 26.91
C TYR A 480 -11.00 -47.25 25.47
N VAL A 481 -11.52 -48.46 25.28
CA VAL A 481 -11.86 -48.99 23.96
C VAL A 481 -13.37 -49.07 23.84
N PRO A 482 -14.00 -48.34 22.90
CA PRO A 482 -15.43 -48.43 22.65
C PRO A 482 -15.72 -49.66 21.79
N ILE A 483 -16.57 -50.57 22.25
CA ILE A 483 -16.98 -51.77 21.52
C ILE A 483 -18.49 -51.75 21.39
N ASN A 484 -19.00 -51.66 20.16
CA ASN A 484 -20.43 -51.70 19.91
C ASN A 484 -20.95 -53.15 19.76
N SER A 485 -22.27 -53.32 19.75
CA SER A 485 -22.93 -54.64 19.70
C SER A 485 -22.77 -55.37 18.36
N ASP A 486 -22.21 -54.70 17.34
CA ASP A 486 -21.81 -55.29 16.06
C ASP A 486 -20.36 -55.84 16.08
N GLY A 487 -19.65 -55.68 17.21
CA GLY A 487 -18.25 -56.11 17.35
C GLY A 487 -17.24 -55.15 16.71
N LEU A 488 -17.60 -53.89 16.51
CA LEU A 488 -16.72 -52.87 15.95
C LEU A 488 -16.14 -51.99 17.07
N ILE A 489 -14.89 -51.55 16.89
CA ILE A 489 -14.29 -50.53 17.75
C ILE A 489 -14.86 -49.16 17.35
N SER A 490 -15.98 -48.79 17.94
CA SER A 490 -16.72 -47.57 17.58
C SER A 490 -17.57 -47.07 18.74
N THR A 491 -17.65 -45.75 18.87
CA THR A 491 -18.62 -45.07 19.76
C THR A 491 -20.00 -44.93 19.12
N GLU A 492 -20.13 -45.27 17.83
CA GLU A 492 -21.41 -45.27 17.12
C GLU A 492 -22.32 -46.39 17.63
N LYS A 493 -23.63 -46.13 17.61
CA LYS A 493 -24.66 -47.10 18.00
C LYS A 493 -24.53 -48.39 17.20
N GLY A 494 -24.52 -49.53 17.89
CA GLY A 494 -24.58 -50.85 17.25
C GLY A 494 -26.00 -51.23 16.83
N ALA A 495 -26.16 -52.30 16.05
CA ALA A 495 -27.46 -52.70 15.52
C ALA A 495 -28.48 -53.12 16.59
N LYS A 496 -28.03 -53.54 17.78
CA LYS A 496 -28.88 -54.06 18.85
C LYS A 496 -28.51 -53.50 20.23
N SER A 497 -29.49 -53.34 21.12
CA SER A 497 -29.30 -52.87 22.49
C SER A 497 -28.93 -54.01 23.45
N TYR A 498 -28.14 -53.71 24.49
CA TYR A 498 -27.75 -54.68 25.52
C TYR A 498 -28.84 -54.80 26.61
N GLU A 499 -29.08 -56.01 27.12
CA GLU A 499 -29.92 -56.20 28.32
C GLU A 499 -29.14 -55.81 29.59
N PRO A 500 -29.65 -54.89 30.43
CA PRO A 500 -28.98 -54.49 31.67
C PRO A 500 -28.67 -55.67 32.60
N GLY A 501 -27.46 -55.69 33.16
CA GLY A 501 -26.98 -56.71 34.08
C GLY A 501 -26.47 -57.99 33.43
N THR A 502 -26.47 -58.08 32.09
CA THR A 502 -26.06 -59.30 31.37
C THR A 502 -24.70 -59.20 30.69
N VAL A 503 -24.11 -58.00 30.63
CA VAL A 503 -22.84 -57.76 29.95
C VAL A 503 -21.68 -58.34 30.77
N SER A 504 -20.89 -59.22 30.14
CA SER A 504 -19.67 -59.81 30.67
C SER A 504 -18.57 -59.73 29.63
N VAL A 505 -17.49 -59.03 29.97
CA VAL A 505 -16.32 -58.82 29.12
C VAL A 505 -15.20 -59.73 29.59
N THR A 506 -14.66 -60.52 28.68
CA THR A 506 -13.57 -61.48 28.97
C THR A 506 -12.43 -61.29 27.99
N TRP A 507 -11.20 -61.43 28.48
CA TRP A 507 -9.99 -61.46 27.65
C TRP A 507 -8.92 -62.30 28.34
N ASN A 508 -7.85 -62.59 27.61
CA ASN A 508 -6.71 -63.32 28.14
C ASN A 508 -5.41 -62.61 27.72
N ASP A 509 -4.69 -62.08 28.71
CA ASP A 509 -3.41 -61.38 28.55
C ASP A 509 -2.23 -62.22 29.09
N GLY A 510 -2.41 -63.54 29.19
CA GLY A 510 -1.53 -64.46 29.92
C GLY A 510 -2.18 -64.96 31.21
N THR A 511 -3.17 -64.22 31.72
CA THR A 511 -4.11 -64.65 32.76
C THR A 511 -5.54 -64.43 32.26
N ALA A 512 -6.49 -65.29 32.64
CA ALA A 512 -7.90 -65.07 32.32
C ALA A 512 -8.44 -63.87 33.10
N ARG A 513 -9.01 -62.89 32.40
CA ARG A 513 -9.54 -61.65 32.96
C ARG A 513 -11.03 -61.53 32.70
N THR A 514 -11.76 -60.92 33.63
CA THR A 514 -13.20 -60.71 33.48
C THR A 514 -13.66 -59.40 34.13
N ALA A 515 -14.54 -58.69 33.43
CA ALA A 515 -15.30 -57.56 33.97
C ALA A 515 -16.79 -57.75 33.70
N THR A 516 -17.63 -57.52 34.71
CA THR A 516 -19.07 -57.79 34.66
C THR A 516 -19.87 -56.56 34.99
N ASP A 517 -21.07 -56.50 34.42
CA ASP A 517 -22.10 -55.52 34.72
C ASP A 517 -23.02 -55.99 35.86
N ALA A 518 -23.42 -55.06 36.73
CA ALA A 518 -24.38 -55.28 37.82
C ALA A 518 -25.76 -54.64 37.56
N GLY A 519 -26.03 -54.19 36.32
CA GLY A 519 -27.28 -53.55 35.91
C GLY A 519 -27.27 -52.03 36.06
N THR A 520 -26.16 -51.43 36.49
CA THR A 520 -26.04 -49.98 36.76
C THR A 520 -25.33 -49.20 35.64
N GLY A 521 -24.88 -49.88 34.59
CA GLY A 521 -24.17 -49.27 33.46
C GLY A 521 -22.70 -49.03 33.75
N LEU A 522 -22.16 -49.64 34.82
CA LEU A 522 -20.76 -49.57 35.22
C LEU A 522 -20.16 -50.97 35.21
N LEU A 523 -18.96 -51.09 34.63
CA LEU A 523 -18.18 -52.33 34.67
C LEU A 523 -17.34 -52.40 35.96
N ALA A 524 -17.28 -53.59 36.55
CA ALA A 524 -16.42 -53.91 37.68
C ALA A 524 -15.68 -55.24 37.47
N GLY A 525 -14.52 -55.40 38.10
CA GLY A 525 -13.66 -56.59 37.98
C GLY A 525 -12.24 -56.22 37.53
N ASP A 526 -11.71 -56.95 36.55
CA ASP A 526 -10.39 -56.67 35.94
C ASP A 526 -10.37 -55.42 35.03
N ALA A 527 -11.52 -54.80 34.79
CA ALA A 527 -11.66 -53.54 34.08
C ALA A 527 -12.69 -52.64 34.78
N THR A 528 -12.56 -51.34 34.55
CA THR A 528 -13.61 -50.35 34.78
C THR A 528 -14.19 -49.90 33.44
N GLY A 529 -15.23 -49.08 33.47
CA GLY A 529 -15.83 -48.54 32.26
C GLY A 529 -17.31 -48.28 32.43
N THR A 530 -17.91 -47.74 31.37
CA THR A 530 -19.36 -47.51 31.30
C THR A 530 -19.97 -48.33 30.18
N ILE A 531 -21.22 -48.70 30.36
CA ILE A 531 -22.03 -49.39 29.35
C ILE A 531 -23.20 -48.49 29.02
N ASP A 532 -23.36 -48.24 27.74
CA ASP A 532 -24.59 -47.67 27.22
C ASP A 532 -25.43 -48.78 26.59
N TYR A 533 -26.39 -49.28 27.38
CA TYR A 533 -27.29 -50.35 26.96
C TYR A 533 -28.10 -49.98 25.73
N SER A 534 -28.52 -48.71 25.66
CA SER A 534 -29.43 -48.18 24.64
C SER A 534 -28.79 -48.19 23.25
N THR A 535 -27.53 -47.78 23.17
CA THR A 535 -26.75 -47.75 21.93
C THR A 535 -25.97 -49.04 21.69
N GLY A 536 -25.95 -49.94 22.67
CA GLY A 536 -25.20 -51.19 22.60
C GLY A 536 -23.69 -50.94 22.56
N VAL A 537 -23.18 -49.95 23.30
CA VAL A 537 -21.75 -49.58 23.32
C VAL A 537 -21.17 -49.79 24.71
N VAL A 538 -20.06 -50.53 24.80
CA VAL A 538 -19.24 -50.68 26.01
C VAL A 538 -18.00 -49.80 25.88
N LEU A 539 -17.75 -48.92 26.84
CA LEU A 539 -16.48 -48.19 26.99
C LEU A 539 -15.61 -48.92 27.99
N LEU A 540 -14.79 -49.85 27.51
CA LEU A 540 -13.99 -50.73 28.37
C LEU A 540 -12.63 -50.10 28.71
N SER A 541 -12.27 -50.11 29.99
CA SER A 541 -10.98 -49.62 30.50
C SER A 541 -10.32 -50.67 31.39
N PRO A 542 -9.50 -51.58 30.83
CA PRO A 542 -8.78 -52.58 31.63
C PRO A 542 -7.97 -51.92 32.75
N ASN A 543 -7.95 -52.52 33.94
CA ASN A 543 -7.14 -51.99 35.05
C ASN A 543 -5.65 -51.99 34.68
N THR A 544 -5.23 -53.01 33.94
CA THR A 544 -3.94 -53.14 33.27
C THR A 544 -4.16 -53.36 31.78
N LEU A 545 -3.48 -52.58 30.93
CA LEU A 545 -3.66 -52.62 29.49
C LEU A 545 -3.06 -53.91 28.90
N PRO A 546 -3.86 -54.73 28.18
CA PRO A 546 -3.34 -55.92 27.50
C PRO A 546 -2.46 -55.54 26.31
N ALA A 547 -1.68 -56.50 25.80
CA ALA A 547 -0.87 -56.28 24.60
C ALA A 547 -1.76 -55.97 23.37
N ALA A 548 -1.25 -55.16 22.44
CA ALA A 548 -1.94 -54.87 21.18
C ALA A 548 -2.29 -56.16 20.43
N GLY A 549 -3.52 -56.23 19.90
CA GLY A 549 -4.07 -57.41 19.24
C GLY A 549 -4.75 -58.42 20.17
N THR A 550 -4.77 -58.19 21.49
CA THR A 550 -5.51 -59.06 22.42
C THR A 550 -6.99 -59.10 22.07
N MET A 551 -7.54 -60.31 21.97
CA MET A 551 -8.95 -60.52 21.70
C MET A 551 -9.78 -60.27 22.96
N ILE A 552 -10.68 -59.30 22.89
CA ILE A 552 -11.67 -59.01 23.92
C ILE A 552 -13.02 -59.51 23.44
N SER A 553 -13.67 -60.33 24.24
CA SER A 553 -15.00 -60.89 23.97
C SER A 553 -16.02 -60.29 24.91
N VAL A 554 -17.04 -59.63 24.37
CA VAL A 554 -18.19 -59.09 25.08
C VAL A 554 -19.34 -60.09 24.90
N SER A 555 -19.71 -60.77 25.97
CA SER A 555 -20.89 -61.65 26.02
C SER A 555 -22.03 -60.93 26.72
N HIS A 556 -23.24 -61.05 26.18
CA HIS A 556 -24.39 -60.29 26.65
C HIS A 556 -25.68 -60.91 26.11
N ASN A 557 -26.80 -60.56 26.71
CA ASN A 557 -28.09 -60.82 26.11
C ASN A 557 -28.52 -59.62 25.25
N LEU A 558 -29.12 -59.91 24.10
CA LEU A 558 -29.67 -58.94 23.15
C LEU A 558 -31.17 -59.05 23.08
N HIS A 559 -31.83 -57.91 22.95
CA HIS A 559 -33.21 -57.86 22.50
C HIS A 559 -33.27 -57.52 21.01
N ASP A 560 -34.26 -58.08 20.31
CA ASP A 560 -34.67 -57.51 19.03
C ASP A 560 -35.45 -56.22 19.31
N THR A 561 -34.94 -55.13 18.77
CA THR A 561 -35.44 -53.78 19.05
C THR A 561 -36.44 -53.35 17.98
N ALA A 562 -37.63 -52.94 18.39
CA ALA A 562 -38.60 -52.25 17.55
C ALA A 562 -38.53 -50.74 17.79
N ILE A 563 -38.85 -49.93 16.77
CA ILE A 563 -38.84 -48.47 16.87
C ILE A 563 -40.27 -47.96 16.73
N ALA A 564 -40.76 -47.30 17.78
CA ALA A 564 -41.96 -46.45 17.70
C ALA A 564 -41.54 -45.09 17.13
N VAL A 565 -42.04 -44.76 15.94
CA VAL A 565 -41.68 -43.53 15.22
C VAL A 565 -42.62 -42.39 15.61
N GLY A 566 -42.07 -41.23 15.95
CA GLY A 566 -42.85 -40.01 16.19
C GLY A 566 -43.73 -40.04 17.44
N VAL A 567 -43.32 -40.74 18.50
CA VAL A 567 -44.08 -40.81 19.76
C VAL A 567 -44.09 -39.46 20.46
N THR A 568 -45.28 -38.97 20.84
CA THR A 568 -45.40 -37.76 21.65
C THR A 568 -44.75 -37.99 23.03
N LEU A 569 -43.70 -37.23 23.35
CA LEU A 569 -42.89 -37.49 24.55
C LEU A 569 -43.64 -37.08 25.84
N ALA A 570 -44.41 -36.00 25.80
CA ALA A 570 -45.19 -35.51 26.94
C ALA A 570 -46.61 -36.12 26.99
N GLY A 571 -46.71 -37.45 27.17
CA GLY A 571 -47.99 -38.15 27.38
C GLY A 571 -48.47 -39.02 26.22
N GLY A 572 -47.58 -39.51 25.36
CA GLY A 572 -47.90 -40.40 24.24
C GLY A 572 -47.92 -41.88 24.58
N ASN A 573 -47.90 -42.73 23.54
CA ASN A 573 -47.90 -44.18 23.65
C ASN A 573 -47.01 -44.79 22.55
N LEU A 574 -46.26 -45.84 22.88
CA LEU A 574 -45.37 -46.54 21.96
C LEU A 574 -46.11 -47.34 20.86
N GLY A 575 -47.42 -47.55 21.01
CA GLY A 575 -48.23 -48.36 20.10
C GLY A 575 -48.03 -49.88 20.29
N ALA A 576 -47.41 -50.29 21.41
CA ALA A 576 -47.10 -51.67 21.74
C ALA A 576 -47.38 -51.97 23.22
N THR A 577 -47.68 -53.23 23.51
CA THR A 577 -47.98 -53.74 24.86
C THR A 577 -46.96 -54.81 25.25
N ASN A 578 -46.87 -55.11 26.56
CA ASN A 578 -45.91 -56.05 27.13
C ASN A 578 -44.45 -55.67 26.79
N ILE A 579 -44.13 -54.38 26.96
CA ILE A 579 -42.78 -53.87 26.80
C ILE A 579 -41.89 -54.52 27.86
N THR A 580 -40.75 -55.06 27.45
CA THR A 580 -39.78 -55.66 28.36
C THR A 580 -39.22 -54.55 29.27
N PRO A 581 -39.29 -54.68 30.61
CA PRO A 581 -38.72 -53.68 31.51
C PRO A 581 -37.22 -53.46 31.26
N GLY A 582 -36.79 -52.21 31.24
CA GLY A 582 -35.39 -51.81 30.99
C GLY A 582 -35.00 -51.74 29.51
N SER A 583 -35.93 -52.04 28.60
CA SER A 583 -35.62 -52.13 27.16
C SER A 583 -35.82 -50.81 26.38
N ILE A 584 -36.41 -49.79 27.01
CA ILE A 584 -36.68 -48.53 26.32
C ILE A 584 -35.40 -47.73 26.18
N SER A 585 -35.20 -47.22 24.97
CA SER A 585 -34.06 -46.40 24.60
C SER A 585 -34.42 -45.36 23.54
N GLY A 586 -33.69 -44.27 23.48
CA GLY A 586 -33.89 -43.28 22.42
C GLY A 586 -32.91 -42.13 22.51
N ASP A 587 -32.75 -41.45 21.38
CA ASP A 587 -31.97 -40.23 21.28
C ASP A 587 -32.94 -39.05 21.28
N ILE A 588 -33.03 -38.34 22.41
CA ILE A 588 -33.98 -37.25 22.59
C ILE A 588 -33.23 -35.92 22.51
N PRO A 589 -33.55 -35.05 21.54
CA PRO A 589 -32.96 -33.72 21.50
C PRO A 589 -33.43 -32.94 22.73
N ILE A 590 -32.49 -32.41 23.49
CA ILE A 590 -32.70 -31.50 24.62
C ILE A 590 -32.11 -30.15 24.23
N THR A 591 -32.93 -29.12 24.30
CA THR A 591 -32.49 -27.75 24.15
C THR A 591 -32.25 -27.16 25.52
N PHE A 592 -30.98 -26.93 25.82
CA PHE A 592 -30.57 -26.07 26.93
C PHE A 592 -30.79 -24.63 26.54
N LEU A 593 -31.41 -23.86 27.43
CA LEU A 593 -31.63 -22.43 27.31
C LEU A 593 -30.81 -21.74 28.39
N TYR A 594 -30.12 -20.68 27.99
CA TYR A 594 -29.28 -19.87 28.86
C TYR A 594 -29.89 -18.48 28.98
N SER A 595 -29.97 -17.94 30.18
CA SER A 595 -30.41 -16.56 30.40
C SER A 595 -29.72 -15.91 31.60
N VAL A 596 -29.61 -14.58 31.55
CA VAL A 596 -29.14 -13.72 32.64
C VAL A 596 -30.12 -12.56 32.77
N ALA A 597 -30.49 -12.22 34.01
CA ALA A 597 -31.41 -11.13 34.26
C ALA A 597 -30.85 -9.80 33.71
N GLY A 598 -31.59 -9.17 32.78
CA GLY A 598 -31.27 -7.84 32.24
C GLY A 598 -30.39 -7.82 30.98
N PHE A 599 -30.05 -8.96 30.37
CA PHE A 599 -29.19 -9.03 29.20
C PHE A 599 -29.71 -10.01 28.14
N ASN A 600 -29.55 -9.66 26.85
CA ASN A 600 -29.79 -10.56 25.72
C ASN A 600 -28.51 -11.36 25.41
N LEU A 601 -28.61 -12.68 25.36
CA LEU A 601 -27.45 -13.55 25.14
C LEU A 601 -27.24 -13.85 23.65
N ILE A 602 -25.98 -13.77 23.23
CA ILE A 602 -25.50 -14.11 21.87
C ILE A 602 -25.64 -15.61 21.58
N PHE A 603 -25.43 -16.43 22.61
CA PHE A 603 -25.68 -17.87 22.61
C PHE A 603 -26.65 -18.19 23.74
N ASN A 604 -27.93 -18.26 23.41
CA ASN A 604 -29.02 -18.44 24.37
C ASN A 604 -29.59 -19.86 24.35
N ALA A 605 -29.15 -20.72 23.42
CA ALA A 605 -29.62 -22.08 23.32
C ALA A 605 -28.55 -23.05 22.79
N ARG A 606 -28.53 -24.27 23.31
CA ARG A 606 -27.75 -25.39 22.78
C ARG A 606 -28.62 -26.62 22.73
N THR A 607 -28.81 -27.19 21.54
CA THR A 607 -29.44 -28.50 21.42
C THR A 607 -28.37 -29.58 21.47
N VAL A 608 -28.56 -30.54 22.37
CA VAL A 608 -27.78 -31.78 22.42
C VAL A 608 -28.72 -32.96 22.35
N THR A 609 -28.20 -34.13 22.04
CA THR A 609 -28.95 -35.38 22.18
C THR A 609 -28.71 -35.92 23.58
N ALA A 610 -29.76 -36.03 24.39
CA ALA A 610 -29.73 -36.76 25.65
C ALA A 610 -30.21 -38.19 25.41
N LYS A 611 -29.60 -39.13 26.12
CA LYS A 611 -29.94 -40.55 26.01
C LYS A 611 -31.12 -40.85 26.91
N LEU A 612 -32.21 -41.29 26.30
CA LEU A 612 -33.35 -41.87 26.99
C LEU A 612 -33.01 -43.31 27.34
N THR A 613 -33.16 -43.66 28.62
CA THR A 613 -33.05 -45.03 29.12
C THR A 613 -34.19 -45.33 30.07
N ASP A 614 -34.46 -46.62 30.27
CA ASP A 614 -35.45 -47.13 31.22
C ASP A 614 -34.77 -47.87 32.36
N ASP A 615 -35.19 -47.59 33.58
CA ASP A 615 -34.62 -48.18 34.80
C ASP A 615 -35.17 -49.56 35.14
N GLY A 616 -36.12 -50.09 34.35
CA GLY A 616 -36.70 -51.41 34.56
C GLY A 616 -37.75 -51.47 35.67
N VAL A 617 -37.99 -50.36 36.39
CA VAL A 617 -39.05 -50.24 37.40
C VAL A 617 -40.12 -49.21 37.04
N GLY A 618 -40.03 -48.63 35.83
CA GLY A 618 -41.09 -47.82 35.21
C GLY A 618 -40.76 -46.34 35.12
N ASN A 619 -39.53 -45.93 35.48
CA ASN A 619 -39.07 -44.57 35.28
C ASN A 619 -38.22 -44.45 34.02
N LEU A 620 -38.49 -43.40 33.26
CA LEU A 620 -37.68 -43.00 32.13
C LEU A 620 -36.65 -41.98 32.59
N LEU A 621 -35.39 -42.23 32.26
CA LEU A 621 -34.25 -41.39 32.58
C LEU A 621 -33.75 -40.71 31.30
N LEU A 622 -33.38 -39.43 31.38
CA LEU A 622 -32.61 -38.73 30.37
C LEU A 622 -31.22 -38.45 30.95
N ASP A 623 -30.17 -39.01 30.33
CA ASP A 623 -28.79 -38.97 30.83
C ASP A 623 -28.68 -39.31 32.33
N GLY A 624 -29.45 -40.33 32.77
CA GLY A 624 -29.49 -40.79 34.16
C GLY A 624 -30.35 -39.96 35.12
N ALA A 625 -30.85 -38.79 34.70
CA ALA A 625 -31.81 -38.02 35.48
C ALA A 625 -33.24 -38.47 35.18
N GLN A 626 -34.03 -38.76 36.22
CA GLN A 626 -35.44 -39.12 36.04
C GLN A 626 -36.20 -38.01 35.32
N ALA A 627 -36.72 -38.34 34.14
CA ALA A 627 -37.37 -37.43 33.20
C ALA A 627 -38.84 -37.77 32.98
N GLY A 628 -39.27 -38.98 33.33
CA GLY A 628 -40.62 -39.44 33.05
C GLY A 628 -40.92 -40.83 33.57
N SER A 629 -41.98 -41.42 33.03
CA SER A 629 -42.40 -42.78 33.32
C SER A 629 -42.91 -43.53 32.09
N ILE A 630 -42.87 -44.86 32.19
CA ILE A 630 -43.44 -45.83 31.23
C ILE A 630 -44.35 -46.79 31.98
N THR A 631 -45.50 -47.13 31.39
CA THR A 631 -46.32 -48.28 31.81
C THR A 631 -46.12 -49.45 30.86
N TYR A 632 -45.38 -50.49 31.29
CA TYR A 632 -44.99 -51.64 30.42
C TYR A 632 -46.16 -52.42 29.81
N ALA A 633 -47.26 -52.57 30.55
CA ALA A 633 -48.42 -53.31 30.09
C ALA A 633 -49.13 -52.61 28.91
N THR A 634 -49.10 -51.27 28.87
CA THR A 634 -49.89 -50.46 27.92
C THR A 634 -49.04 -49.65 26.94
N GLY A 635 -47.72 -49.53 27.16
CA GLY A 635 -46.82 -48.72 26.34
C GLY A 635 -47.00 -47.21 26.51
N ALA A 636 -47.75 -46.74 27.52
CA ALA A 636 -47.98 -45.32 27.75
C ALA A 636 -46.76 -44.65 28.38
N ILE A 637 -46.30 -43.53 27.80
CA ILE A 637 -45.14 -42.77 28.27
C ILE A 637 -45.51 -41.32 28.60
N ALA A 638 -44.83 -40.74 29.57
CA ALA A 638 -44.88 -39.31 29.84
C ALA A 638 -43.52 -38.80 30.29
N MET A 639 -42.95 -37.86 29.55
CA MET A 639 -41.62 -37.31 29.76
C MET A 639 -41.63 -35.78 29.81
N THR A 640 -40.73 -35.23 30.60
CA THR A 640 -40.38 -33.82 30.70
C THR A 640 -38.87 -33.69 30.87
N ALA A 641 -38.28 -32.57 30.47
CA ALA A 641 -36.87 -32.33 30.77
C ALA A 641 -36.73 -31.99 32.27
N PRO A 642 -35.99 -32.77 33.07
CA PRO A 642 -35.84 -32.48 34.49
C PRO A 642 -34.97 -31.25 34.72
N THR A 643 -35.25 -30.51 35.79
CA THR A 643 -34.48 -29.30 36.17
C THR A 643 -33.02 -29.61 36.52
N SER A 644 -32.76 -30.81 37.03
CA SER A 644 -31.40 -31.31 37.31
C SER A 644 -30.53 -31.40 36.06
N LEU A 645 -31.10 -31.68 34.89
CA LEU A 645 -30.38 -31.71 33.62
C LEU A 645 -29.82 -30.33 33.27
N GLY A 646 -30.60 -29.27 33.45
CA GLY A 646 -30.16 -27.88 33.25
C GLY A 646 -29.04 -27.48 34.22
N ASN A 647 -29.18 -27.85 35.49
CA ASN A 647 -28.17 -27.57 36.53
C ASN A 647 -26.86 -28.35 36.32
N ASN A 648 -26.92 -29.53 35.70
CA ASN A 648 -25.79 -30.41 35.45
C ASN A 648 -25.18 -30.25 34.05
N ASP A 649 -25.58 -29.23 33.27
CA ASP A 649 -24.94 -28.92 32.00
C ASP A 649 -23.52 -28.35 32.22
N ILE A 650 -22.57 -29.20 32.61
CA ILE A 650 -21.17 -28.86 32.86
C ILE A 650 -20.50 -28.26 31.61
N ALA A 651 -21.01 -28.62 30.42
CA ALA A 651 -20.57 -28.09 29.14
C ALA A 651 -21.32 -26.81 28.73
N GLY A 652 -22.07 -26.15 29.63
CA GLY A 652 -22.71 -24.86 29.37
C GLY A 652 -21.83 -23.69 29.84
N PRO A 653 -21.98 -22.48 29.24
CA PRO A 653 -21.07 -21.35 29.49
C PRO A 653 -21.17 -20.81 30.92
N GLY A 654 -20.03 -20.52 31.56
CA GLY A 654 -19.96 -19.86 32.87
C GLY A 654 -20.22 -18.37 32.77
N GLY A 655 -21.03 -17.80 33.68
CA GLY A 655 -21.27 -16.36 33.73
C GLY A 655 -20.15 -15.64 34.49
N HIS A 656 -19.56 -14.60 33.89
CA HIS A 656 -18.53 -13.78 34.52
C HIS A 656 -18.96 -12.30 34.57
N GLN A 657 -18.78 -11.68 35.74
CA GLN A 657 -19.01 -10.26 35.96
C GLN A 657 -17.64 -9.55 36.02
N THR A 658 -17.39 -8.58 35.15
CA THR A 658 -16.12 -7.83 35.14
C THR A 658 -16.34 -6.32 35.20
N GLY A 659 -15.69 -5.66 36.17
CA GLY A 659 -15.44 -4.21 36.20
C GLY A 659 -16.61 -3.26 36.48
N PHE A 660 -16.25 -1.99 36.73
CA PHE A 660 -17.19 -0.86 36.90
C PHE A 660 -17.91 -0.60 35.56
N TRP A 661 -19.24 -0.43 35.61
CA TRP A 661 -20.22 -0.39 34.50
C TRP A 661 -20.84 -1.73 34.05
N TRP A 662 -20.82 -2.78 34.89
CA TRP A 662 -21.69 -3.96 34.71
C TRP A 662 -21.54 -4.66 33.34
N ARG A 663 -20.30 -4.89 32.89
CA ARG A 663 -20.06 -5.77 31.74
C ARG A 663 -20.31 -7.22 32.17
N TYR A 664 -21.28 -7.87 31.51
CA TYR A 664 -21.47 -9.32 31.59
C TYR A 664 -20.94 -9.95 30.32
N SER A 665 -19.94 -10.81 30.47
CA SER A 665 -19.46 -11.68 29.39
C SER A 665 -19.62 -13.13 29.83
N PHE A 666 -20.05 -13.97 28.90
CA PHE A 666 -19.96 -15.42 29.08
C PHE A 666 -18.60 -15.86 28.57
N SER A 667 -17.83 -16.50 29.44
CA SER A 667 -16.60 -17.16 29.05
C SER A 667 -16.70 -18.64 29.36
N TRP A 668 -16.16 -19.44 28.44
CA TRP A 668 -16.05 -20.88 28.57
C TRP A 668 -14.86 -21.29 29.45
N THR A 669 -14.29 -20.34 30.20
CA THR A 669 -13.06 -20.47 30.97
C THR A 669 -13.17 -21.41 32.16
N ASN A 670 -14.39 -21.73 32.61
CA ASN A 670 -14.62 -22.71 33.67
C ASN A 670 -15.76 -23.67 33.28
N LEU A 671 -15.47 -24.98 33.34
CA LEU A 671 -16.47 -26.06 33.25
C LEU A 671 -17.31 -26.19 34.54
N VAL A 672 -17.38 -25.14 35.37
CA VAL A 672 -18.10 -25.12 36.65
C VAL A 672 -19.13 -24.00 36.63
N ALA A 673 -20.35 -24.30 37.08
CA ALA A 673 -21.45 -23.34 37.13
C ALA A 673 -21.12 -22.14 38.04
N ALA A 674 -21.26 -20.92 37.50
CA ALA A 674 -21.08 -19.67 38.24
C ALA A 674 -22.41 -19.12 38.79
N TYR A 675 -22.33 -18.28 39.83
CA TYR A 675 -23.45 -17.66 40.53
C TYR A 675 -24.26 -16.72 39.60
N GLY A 676 -25.56 -16.96 39.42
CA GLY A 676 -26.50 -16.01 38.79
C GLY A 676 -26.96 -16.31 37.35
N ALA A 677 -26.35 -17.27 36.64
CA ALA A 677 -26.84 -17.70 35.32
C ALA A 677 -27.96 -18.75 35.47
N ILE A 678 -29.08 -18.57 34.78
CA ILE A 678 -30.18 -19.56 34.76
C ILE A 678 -29.95 -20.50 33.59
N ARG A 679 -29.92 -21.81 33.87
CA ARG A 679 -29.82 -22.88 32.87
C ARG A 679 -31.09 -23.71 32.93
N THR A 680 -31.83 -23.75 31.82
CA THR A 680 -33.07 -24.52 31.73
C THR A 680 -32.91 -25.58 30.66
N ALA A 681 -33.24 -26.82 30.95
CA ALA A 681 -33.36 -27.87 29.94
C ALA A 681 -34.82 -27.97 29.48
N THR A 682 -35.04 -28.11 28.18
CA THR A 682 -36.36 -28.36 27.59
C THR A 682 -36.25 -29.49 26.56
N LEU A 683 -37.33 -30.27 26.39
CA LEU A 683 -37.38 -31.23 25.28
C LEU A 683 -37.36 -30.44 23.97
N GLY A 684 -36.34 -30.65 23.14
CA GLY A 684 -36.14 -29.97 21.86
C GLY A 684 -37.11 -30.44 20.77
N ALA A 685 -37.82 -31.55 21.01
CA ALA A 685 -38.86 -32.06 20.13
C ALA A 685 -40.11 -32.50 20.92
N VAL A 686 -41.29 -32.28 20.35
CA VAL A 686 -42.58 -32.76 20.91
C VAL A 686 -42.75 -34.27 20.68
N ASN A 687 -42.14 -34.78 19.61
CA ASN A 687 -42.21 -36.17 19.18
C ASN A 687 -40.79 -36.74 19.05
N GLY A 688 -40.59 -38.00 19.43
CA GLY A 688 -39.31 -38.69 19.32
C GLY A 688 -39.46 -40.12 18.84
N ASN A 689 -38.38 -40.66 18.26
CA ASN A 689 -38.30 -42.07 17.93
C ASN A 689 -37.80 -42.83 19.16
N ILE A 690 -38.58 -43.79 19.63
CA ILE A 690 -38.27 -44.55 20.84
C ILE A 690 -38.13 -46.01 20.46
N SER A 691 -36.97 -46.56 20.78
CA SER A 691 -36.64 -47.97 20.67
C SER A 691 -37.16 -48.71 21.91
N TYR A 692 -37.73 -49.90 21.72
CA TYR A 692 -38.20 -50.77 22.80
C TYR A 692 -38.07 -52.24 22.40
N ALA A 693 -38.14 -53.15 23.37
CA ALA A 693 -38.27 -54.58 23.11
C ALA A 693 -39.57 -55.11 23.71
N ASN A 694 -40.16 -56.11 23.07
CA ASN A 694 -41.29 -56.89 23.60
C ASN A 694 -41.10 -58.40 23.37
N THR A 695 -39.88 -58.80 22.97
CA THR A 695 -39.46 -60.20 22.79
C THR A 695 -38.44 -60.58 23.86
N ALA A 696 -38.35 -61.89 24.15
CA ALA A 696 -37.32 -62.43 25.03
C ALA A 696 -35.92 -62.12 24.48
N SER A 697 -34.96 -61.91 25.38
CA SER A 697 -33.57 -61.72 24.98
C SER A 697 -32.91 -63.03 24.55
N ALA A 698 -31.85 -62.91 23.74
CA ALA A 698 -31.02 -64.03 23.31
C ALA A 698 -29.54 -63.76 23.61
N ALA A 699 -28.83 -64.78 24.08
CA ALA A 699 -27.39 -64.68 24.32
C ALA A 699 -26.63 -64.43 23.01
N ASN A 700 -25.68 -63.51 23.06
CA ASN A 700 -24.79 -63.16 21.97
C ASN A 700 -23.38 -62.87 22.50
N THR A 701 -22.39 -63.12 21.66
CA THR A 701 -21.00 -62.77 21.97
C THR A 701 -20.36 -62.14 20.74
N VAL A 702 -19.73 -61.00 20.93
CA VAL A 702 -18.88 -60.36 19.92
C VAL A 702 -17.44 -60.34 20.41
N SER A 703 -16.49 -60.55 19.50
CA SER A 703 -15.07 -60.57 19.83
C SER A 703 -14.30 -59.64 18.89
N VAL A 704 -13.45 -58.79 19.46
CA VAL A 704 -12.66 -57.81 18.71
C VAL A 704 -11.20 -57.82 19.16
N ALA A 705 -10.27 -57.70 18.21
CA ALA A 705 -8.86 -57.50 18.50
C ALA A 705 -8.62 -56.03 18.83
N VAL A 706 -8.13 -55.73 20.04
CA VAL A 706 -7.86 -54.34 20.43
C VAL A 706 -6.60 -53.84 19.73
N SER A 707 -6.78 -52.93 18.78
CA SER A 707 -5.70 -52.26 18.05
C SER A 707 -5.48 -50.80 18.47
N GLN A 708 -6.40 -50.23 19.27
CA GLN A 708 -6.36 -48.82 19.65
C GLN A 708 -7.16 -48.56 20.93
N TYR A 709 -6.72 -47.55 21.69
CA TYR A 709 -7.42 -46.96 22.82
C TYR A 709 -7.73 -45.49 22.54
N PHE A 710 -8.71 -44.94 23.26
CA PHE A 710 -9.15 -43.57 23.11
C PHE A 710 -9.10 -42.81 24.43
N ALA A 711 -8.85 -41.51 24.32
CA ALA A 711 -9.03 -40.54 25.38
C ALA A 711 -9.77 -39.32 24.82
N LYS A 712 -10.63 -38.72 25.62
CA LYS A 712 -11.41 -37.54 25.21
C LYS A 712 -11.64 -36.63 26.42
N PRO A 713 -11.29 -35.34 26.35
CA PRO A 713 -11.67 -34.37 27.35
C PRO A 713 -13.09 -33.85 27.08
N LEU A 714 -13.68 -33.21 28.08
CA LEU A 714 -14.83 -32.33 27.91
C LEU A 714 -14.45 -31.21 26.93
N MET A 715 -15.29 -30.99 25.92
CA MET A 715 -15.04 -30.03 24.84
C MET A 715 -16.07 -28.91 24.86
N VAL A 716 -15.63 -27.70 24.54
CA VAL A 716 -16.52 -26.61 24.18
C VAL A 716 -17.04 -26.88 22.76
N PRO A 717 -18.35 -26.72 22.48
CA PRO A 717 -18.89 -26.93 21.14
C PRO A 717 -18.17 -26.09 20.07
N ASN A 718 -17.84 -26.69 18.93
CA ASN A 718 -17.12 -26.08 17.80
C ASN A 718 -15.68 -25.59 18.10
N TYR A 719 -15.13 -25.88 19.27
CA TYR A 719 -13.72 -25.59 19.58
C TYR A 719 -12.87 -26.79 19.16
N THR A 720 -11.58 -26.55 18.97
CA THR A 720 -10.61 -27.57 18.52
C THR A 720 -9.62 -27.88 19.63
N LEU A 721 -9.33 -29.16 19.82
CA LEU A 721 -8.30 -29.62 20.75
C LEU A 721 -6.91 -29.51 20.09
N LYS A 722 -5.97 -28.84 20.75
CA LYS A 722 -4.59 -28.62 20.30
C LYS A 722 -3.59 -28.88 21.42
N GLY A 723 -2.34 -29.20 21.06
CA GLY A 723 -1.23 -29.33 22.00
C GLY A 723 -1.39 -30.43 23.05
N VAL A 724 -2.01 -31.56 22.68
CA VAL A 724 -2.21 -32.69 23.59
C VAL A 724 -0.87 -33.26 24.05
N GLY A 725 -0.69 -33.42 25.36
CA GLY A 725 0.43 -34.12 25.96
C GLY A 725 0.00 -34.84 27.24
N PHE A 726 0.49 -36.05 27.47
CA PHE A 726 0.14 -36.85 28.65
C PHE A 726 1.14 -37.98 28.90
N THR A 727 0.97 -38.67 30.02
CA THR A 727 1.75 -39.85 30.41
C THR A 727 0.81 -41.04 30.63
N LEU A 728 1.15 -42.18 30.03
CA LEU A 728 0.48 -43.47 30.24
C LEU A 728 1.54 -44.46 30.75
N GLY A 729 1.43 -44.87 32.00
CA GLY A 729 2.51 -45.55 32.71
C GLY A 729 3.75 -44.68 32.85
N THR A 730 4.86 -45.09 32.23
CA THR A 730 6.11 -44.32 32.18
C THR A 730 6.35 -43.66 30.82
N THR A 731 5.51 -43.94 29.82
CA THR A 731 5.68 -43.43 28.46
C THR A 731 4.95 -42.10 28.30
N ARG A 732 5.67 -41.08 27.80
CA ARG A 732 5.11 -39.77 27.46
C ARG A 732 4.63 -39.75 26.02
N TYR A 733 3.47 -39.15 25.81
CA TYR A 733 2.84 -38.93 24.53
C TYR A 733 2.70 -37.44 24.28
N GLN A 734 2.86 -37.03 23.02
CA GLN A 734 2.78 -35.64 22.61
C GLN A 734 2.22 -35.53 21.20
N GLN A 735 1.35 -34.56 20.98
CA GLN A 735 0.82 -34.20 19.67
C GLN A 735 1.81 -33.31 18.92
N LEU A 736 2.06 -33.64 17.66
CA LEU A 736 2.70 -32.77 16.67
C LEU A 736 1.67 -31.83 16.03
N THR A 737 2.16 -30.75 15.40
CA THR A 737 1.31 -29.70 14.80
C THR A 737 0.34 -30.21 13.72
N ASP A 738 0.67 -31.33 13.06
CA ASP A 738 -0.16 -32.00 12.04
C ASP A 738 -1.27 -32.90 12.62
N GLY A 739 -1.34 -33.05 13.95
CA GLY A 739 -2.30 -33.93 14.64
C GLY A 739 -1.78 -35.33 14.91
N THR A 740 -0.57 -35.69 14.47
CA THR A 740 0.04 -36.99 14.78
C THR A 740 0.40 -37.07 16.27
N LEU A 741 0.06 -38.18 16.93
CA LEU A 741 0.52 -38.46 18.29
C LEU A 741 1.83 -39.25 18.22
N VAL A 742 2.86 -38.77 18.91
CA VAL A 742 4.16 -39.43 19.01
C VAL A 742 4.50 -39.77 20.46
N LYS A 743 5.34 -40.79 20.63
CA LYS A 743 5.99 -41.14 21.90
C LYS A 743 7.51 -41.16 21.74
N ASP A 744 8.24 -41.26 22.85
CA ASP A 744 9.69 -41.46 22.88
C ASP A 744 10.45 -40.42 22.01
N ILE A 745 10.22 -39.13 22.29
CA ILE A 745 10.84 -38.02 21.54
C ILE A 745 12.36 -38.04 21.73
N ASP A 746 13.10 -38.07 20.64
CA ASP A 746 14.55 -37.99 20.63
C ASP A 746 15.01 -36.55 20.93
N PRO A 747 15.74 -36.30 22.02
CA PRO A 747 16.22 -34.97 22.36
C PRO A 747 17.33 -34.44 21.43
N LEU A 748 17.91 -35.28 20.56
CA LEU A 748 18.93 -34.89 19.56
C LEU A 748 18.33 -34.58 18.19
N ALA A 749 17.35 -35.36 17.74
CA ALA A 749 16.75 -35.22 16.41
C ALA A 749 15.37 -34.53 16.42
N GLY A 750 14.73 -34.42 17.58
CA GLY A 750 13.38 -33.86 17.74
C GLY A 750 12.25 -34.76 17.25
N GLY A 751 12.56 -35.89 16.60
CA GLY A 751 11.58 -36.86 16.11
C GLY A 751 11.09 -37.81 17.21
N GLY A 752 9.81 -38.17 17.18
CA GLY A 752 9.23 -39.21 18.02
C GLY A 752 8.67 -40.37 17.19
N THR A 753 8.40 -41.51 17.84
CA THR A 753 7.77 -42.66 17.18
C THR A 753 6.26 -42.43 17.07
N PRO A 754 5.66 -42.42 15.86
CA PRO A 754 4.22 -42.30 15.70
C PRO A 754 3.47 -43.42 16.43
N CYS A 755 2.47 -43.04 17.22
CA CYS A 755 1.72 -43.97 18.06
C CYS A 755 0.22 -43.66 18.12
N GLY A 756 -0.29 -42.77 17.26
CA GLY A 756 -1.70 -42.41 17.24
C GLY A 756 -1.99 -41.09 16.53
N SER A 757 -3.16 -40.51 16.80
CA SER A 757 -3.61 -39.25 16.20
C SER A 757 -4.59 -38.50 17.10
N VAL A 758 -4.67 -37.18 16.92
CA VAL A 758 -5.61 -36.28 17.60
C VAL A 758 -6.58 -35.70 16.57
N ALA A 759 -7.86 -36.06 16.69
CA ALA A 759 -8.93 -35.46 15.92
C ALA A 759 -9.41 -34.18 16.62
N GLY A 760 -8.76 -33.05 16.31
CA GLY A 760 -8.98 -31.76 16.97
C GLY A 760 -10.45 -31.33 17.12
N PRO A 761 -11.28 -31.33 16.04
CA PRO A 761 -12.68 -30.90 16.12
C PRO A 761 -13.59 -31.77 17.00
N SER A 762 -13.32 -33.08 17.09
CA SER A 762 -14.10 -34.00 17.93
C SER A 762 -13.52 -34.17 19.34
N GLY A 763 -12.30 -33.66 19.56
CA GLY A 763 -11.54 -33.81 20.80
C GLY A 763 -11.07 -35.25 21.06
N ILE A 764 -11.11 -36.14 20.07
CA ILE A 764 -10.75 -37.55 20.25
C ILE A 764 -9.25 -37.74 20.06
N VAL A 765 -8.60 -38.34 21.05
CA VAL A 765 -7.21 -38.80 20.98
C VAL A 765 -7.22 -40.30 20.81
N THR A 766 -6.64 -40.78 19.71
CA THR A 766 -6.49 -42.21 19.39
C THR A 766 -5.06 -42.63 19.68
N ILE A 767 -4.90 -43.71 20.44
CA ILE A 767 -3.64 -44.28 20.88
C ILE A 767 -3.53 -45.68 20.26
N GLY A 768 -2.70 -45.81 19.22
CA GLY A 768 -2.48 -47.07 18.48
C GLY A 768 -1.30 -47.91 18.98
N ALA A 769 -0.44 -47.36 19.84
CA ALA A 769 0.66 -48.12 20.45
C ALA A 769 0.85 -47.74 21.92
N TRP A 770 0.86 -48.73 22.80
CA TRP A 770 1.04 -48.58 24.24
C TRP A 770 1.88 -49.73 24.82
N PRO A 771 2.50 -49.58 26.00
CA PRO A 771 3.14 -50.69 26.70
C PRO A 771 2.08 -51.60 27.33
N ALA A 772 2.24 -52.92 27.18
CA ALA A 772 1.41 -53.89 27.89
C ALA A 772 1.64 -53.81 29.42
N ASP A 773 0.72 -54.37 30.20
CA ASP A 773 0.77 -54.45 31.66
C ASP A 773 0.85 -53.09 32.37
N THR A 774 0.46 -52.02 31.67
CA THR A 774 0.48 -50.64 32.18
C THR A 774 -0.89 -50.22 32.67
N PRO A 775 -1.02 -49.47 33.78
CA PRO A 775 -2.32 -48.95 34.21
C PRO A 775 -2.99 -48.09 33.12
N SER A 776 -4.31 -48.21 32.97
CA SER A 776 -5.08 -47.42 31.98
C SER A 776 -5.25 -45.94 32.34
N LEU A 777 -4.88 -45.55 33.56
CA LEU A 777 -5.02 -44.17 34.03
C LEU A 777 -4.03 -43.24 33.32
N ILE A 778 -4.55 -42.17 32.70
CA ILE A 778 -3.73 -41.09 32.18
C ILE A 778 -3.29 -40.18 33.33
N THR A 779 -2.01 -39.81 33.33
CA THR A 779 -1.44 -38.80 34.23
C THR A 779 -0.84 -37.64 33.41
N ASN A 780 -0.67 -36.48 34.05
CA ASN A 780 -0.10 -35.27 33.42
C ASN A 780 -0.78 -34.85 32.10
N TRP A 781 -2.11 -34.97 32.02
CA TRP A 781 -2.86 -34.55 30.84
C TRP A 781 -2.83 -33.03 30.67
N ARG A 782 -2.55 -32.61 29.43
CA ARG A 782 -2.47 -31.23 29.01
C ARG A 782 -3.01 -31.11 27.61
N ALA A 783 -3.87 -30.13 27.38
CA ALA A 783 -4.27 -29.73 26.05
C ALA A 783 -4.91 -28.34 26.11
N LEU A 784 -4.96 -27.67 24.98
CA LEU A 784 -5.67 -26.43 24.79
C LEU A 784 -6.92 -26.67 23.96
N ILE A 785 -8.08 -26.25 24.45
CA ILE A 785 -9.32 -26.20 23.70
C ILE A 785 -9.45 -24.78 23.16
N ALA A 786 -9.22 -24.63 21.85
CA ALA A 786 -9.09 -23.35 21.16
C ALA A 786 -10.35 -22.99 20.36
N PRO A 787 -10.78 -21.71 20.38
CA PRO A 787 -11.97 -21.25 19.67
C PRO A 787 -11.76 -21.27 18.15
N PRO A 788 -12.85 -21.31 17.36
CA PRO A 788 -12.77 -21.07 15.92
C PRO A 788 -12.41 -19.59 15.66
N SER A 789 -11.57 -19.36 14.65
CA SER A 789 -11.16 -18.01 14.26
C SER A 789 -12.09 -17.36 13.24
N VAL A 790 -13.07 -18.10 12.69
CA VAL A 790 -14.02 -17.67 11.65
C VAL A 790 -15.43 -18.22 11.94
N GLY A 791 -16.46 -17.58 11.40
CA GLY A 791 -17.85 -18.00 11.50
C GLY A 791 -18.62 -17.36 12.66
N ALA A 792 -19.95 -17.58 12.69
CA ALA A 792 -20.84 -16.96 13.69
C ALA A 792 -20.52 -17.37 15.14
N GLN A 793 -19.83 -18.50 15.32
CA GLN A 793 -19.39 -18.99 16.63
C GLN A 793 -18.01 -18.47 17.05
N ALA A 794 -17.32 -17.68 16.23
CA ALA A 794 -16.03 -17.09 16.59
C ALA A 794 -16.25 -16.02 17.70
N PRO A 795 -15.54 -16.12 18.83
CA PRO A 795 -15.74 -15.20 19.96
C PRO A 795 -15.06 -13.83 19.74
N PHE A 796 -14.38 -13.62 18.61
CA PHE A 796 -13.58 -12.43 18.34
C PHE A 796 -14.39 -11.29 17.72
N THR A 797 -15.30 -10.74 18.52
CA THR A 797 -16.17 -9.64 18.10
C THR A 797 -15.98 -8.38 18.92
N ALA A 798 -16.11 -7.22 18.30
CA ALA A 798 -16.05 -5.93 18.98
C ALA A 798 -17.05 -4.92 18.40
N PHE A 799 -17.42 -3.91 19.19
CA PHE A 799 -18.26 -2.80 18.74
C PHE A 799 -17.43 -1.63 18.18
N SER A 800 -16.12 -1.66 18.36
CA SER A 800 -15.19 -0.67 17.81
C SER A 800 -13.89 -1.33 17.35
N SER A 801 -13.17 -0.66 16.47
CA SER A 801 -11.83 -1.05 16.03
C SER A 801 -10.99 0.20 15.80
N THR A 802 -9.78 0.21 16.33
CA THR A 802 -8.81 1.29 16.13
C THR A 802 -7.47 0.72 15.72
N PHE A 803 -6.96 1.15 14.57
CA PHE A 803 -5.70 0.68 14.02
C PHE A 803 -4.98 1.79 13.27
N ARG A 804 -3.67 1.58 13.06
CA ARG A 804 -2.88 2.39 12.14
C ARG A 804 -2.75 1.68 10.81
N THR A 805 -2.65 2.46 9.75
CA THR A 805 -2.41 1.97 8.40
C THR A 805 -0.92 1.63 8.20
N ALA A 806 -0.62 0.85 7.15
CA ALA A 806 0.72 0.33 6.90
C ALA A 806 1.72 1.44 6.52
N SER A 807 1.24 2.51 5.91
CA SER A 807 2.00 3.70 5.55
C SER A 807 1.12 4.94 5.72
N SER A 808 1.77 6.07 6.02
CA SER A 808 1.13 7.38 6.20
C SER A 808 2.12 8.46 5.73
N PRO A 809 1.64 9.59 5.15
CA PRO A 809 0.24 9.96 4.97
C PRO A 809 -0.46 9.22 3.81
N LEU A 810 -1.79 9.24 3.83
CA LEU A 810 -2.68 8.59 2.87
C LEU A 810 -3.43 9.61 2.02
N ARG A 811 -3.63 9.34 0.73
CA ARG A 811 -4.35 10.23 -0.19
C ARG A 811 -5.80 10.36 0.29
N PRO A 812 -6.34 11.57 0.53
CA PRO A 812 -7.73 11.73 0.92
C PRO A 812 -8.70 11.10 -0.07
N GLY A 813 -9.74 10.45 0.46
CA GLY A 813 -10.72 9.68 -0.32
C GLY A 813 -10.22 8.34 -0.86
N SER A 814 -8.96 7.94 -0.61
CA SER A 814 -8.44 6.64 -1.06
C SER A 814 -8.74 5.48 -0.11
N PHE A 815 -9.14 5.78 1.13
CA PHE A 815 -9.32 4.77 2.17
C PHE A 815 -10.69 4.09 2.06
N SER A 816 -10.68 2.77 1.91
CA SER A 816 -11.86 1.91 2.00
C SER A 816 -11.63 0.78 2.98
N VAL A 817 -12.69 0.36 3.66
CA VAL A 817 -12.68 -0.74 4.63
C VAL A 817 -13.87 -1.64 4.41
N LEU A 818 -13.62 -2.95 4.48
CA LEU A 818 -14.61 -3.99 4.31
C LEU A 818 -14.51 -5.01 5.44
N GLY A 819 -15.60 -5.70 5.72
CA GLY A 819 -15.67 -6.71 6.76
C GLY A 819 -17.06 -7.33 6.86
N THR A 820 -17.25 -8.16 7.88
CA THR A 820 -18.49 -8.90 8.15
C THR A 820 -18.93 -8.68 9.59
N MET A 821 -20.19 -8.27 9.77
CA MET A 821 -20.85 -8.16 11.07
C MET A 821 -21.04 -9.54 11.70
N GLN A 822 -21.28 -9.60 13.01
CA GLN A 822 -21.48 -10.87 13.71
C GLN A 822 -22.69 -11.65 13.17
N ASP A 823 -23.72 -10.96 12.67
CA ASP A 823 -24.90 -11.58 12.06
C ASP A 823 -24.68 -12.08 10.62
N GLY A 824 -23.45 -11.95 10.09
CA GLY A 824 -23.08 -12.35 8.74
C GLY A 824 -23.26 -11.26 7.67
N THR A 825 -23.79 -10.08 8.03
CA THR A 825 -23.94 -8.97 7.08
C THR A 825 -22.57 -8.40 6.70
N THR A 826 -22.24 -8.40 5.42
CA THR A 826 -21.00 -7.77 4.93
C THR A 826 -21.18 -6.26 4.78
N PHE A 827 -20.12 -5.49 5.01
CA PHE A 827 -20.05 -4.07 4.70
C PHE A 827 -18.82 -3.75 3.85
N ASN A 828 -18.95 -2.70 3.04
CA ASN A 828 -17.84 -2.08 2.33
C ASN A 828 -18.11 -0.57 2.34
N VAL A 829 -17.26 0.20 3.01
CA VAL A 829 -17.44 1.63 3.21
C VAL A 829 -16.16 2.36 2.86
N THR A 830 -16.29 3.57 2.33
CA THR A 830 -15.17 4.43 1.94
C THR A 830 -15.21 5.69 2.81
N ALA A 831 -14.05 6.17 3.25
CA ALA A 831 -13.97 7.44 3.96
C ALA A 831 -14.06 8.59 2.96
N ASP A 832 -14.74 9.67 3.34
CA ASP A 832 -14.77 10.89 2.53
C ASP A 832 -13.43 11.64 2.54
N THR A 833 -13.34 12.76 1.82
CA THR A 833 -12.14 13.60 1.75
C THR A 833 -11.81 14.29 3.08
N SER A 834 -12.80 14.45 3.97
CA SER A 834 -12.63 14.97 5.34
C SER A 834 -12.29 13.88 6.36
N GLY A 835 -12.12 12.64 5.90
CA GLY A 835 -11.77 11.50 6.72
C GLY A 835 -12.93 10.99 7.56
N LYS A 836 -14.19 11.23 7.21
CA LYS A 836 -15.35 10.64 7.90
C LYS A 836 -15.79 9.35 7.21
N ILE A 837 -16.18 8.37 8.02
CA ILE A 837 -16.77 7.10 7.56
C ILE A 837 -18.22 7.11 8.02
N ASP A 838 -19.16 7.20 7.08
CA ASP A 838 -20.59 7.27 7.36
C ASP A 838 -21.38 6.22 6.57
N GLY A 839 -21.18 4.95 6.92
CA GLY A 839 -21.94 3.83 6.37
C GLY A 839 -23.19 3.50 7.20
N PRO A 840 -24.14 2.71 6.67
CA PRO A 840 -25.36 2.33 7.40
C PRO A 840 -25.10 1.63 8.74
N ARG A 841 -24.10 0.72 8.78
CA ARG A 841 -23.71 -0.03 9.98
C ARG A 841 -22.31 0.31 10.52
N VAL A 842 -21.60 1.25 9.89
CA VAL A 842 -20.22 1.61 10.27
C VAL A 842 -20.10 3.12 10.34
N LYS A 843 -19.75 3.65 11.51
CA LYS A 843 -19.43 5.06 11.73
C LYS A 843 -17.97 5.18 12.13
N GLY A 844 -17.28 6.23 11.71
CA GLY A 844 -15.87 6.37 12.09
C GLY A 844 -15.19 7.59 11.50
N ARG A 845 -13.88 7.62 11.67
CA ARG A 845 -13.01 8.61 11.05
C ARG A 845 -11.62 8.05 10.79
N ILE A 846 -10.93 8.64 9.82
CA ILE A 846 -9.53 8.44 9.50
C ILE A 846 -8.81 9.78 9.55
N ASP A 847 -7.64 9.77 10.18
CA ASP A 847 -6.65 10.83 10.02
C ASP A 847 -5.73 10.46 8.85
N TYR A 848 -5.90 11.13 7.70
CA TYR A 848 -5.10 10.87 6.50
C TYR A 848 -3.62 11.22 6.69
N GLN A 849 -3.29 12.15 7.59
CA GLN A 849 -1.90 12.55 7.84
C GLN A 849 -1.16 11.48 8.64
N TYR A 850 -1.77 11.00 9.73
CA TYR A 850 -1.15 10.04 10.64
C TYR A 850 -1.49 8.57 10.31
N GLY A 851 -2.42 8.36 9.38
CA GLY A 851 -2.90 7.04 9.01
C GLY A 851 -3.61 6.30 10.15
N LEU A 852 -4.24 7.03 11.08
CA LEU A 852 -4.97 6.49 12.23
C LEU A 852 -6.46 6.34 11.89
N VAL A 853 -7.03 5.16 12.11
CA VAL A 853 -8.43 4.86 11.81
C VAL A 853 -9.16 4.50 13.10
N GLU A 854 -10.32 5.12 13.33
CA GLU A 854 -11.25 4.82 14.42
C GLU A 854 -12.62 4.46 13.84
N MET A 855 -13.09 3.25 14.11
CA MET A 855 -14.36 2.73 13.60
C MET A 855 -15.25 2.23 14.75
N TYR A 856 -16.55 2.41 14.57
CA TYR A 856 -17.63 2.01 15.46
C TYR A 856 -18.72 1.32 14.65
N PHE A 857 -19.18 0.18 15.14
CA PHE A 857 -20.17 -0.67 14.48
C PHE A 857 -21.53 -0.47 15.13
N VAL A 858 -22.55 -0.23 14.32
CA VAL A 858 -23.85 0.23 14.77
C VAL A 858 -24.99 -0.48 14.03
N ASN A 859 -26.13 -0.62 14.69
CA ASN A 859 -27.34 -1.14 14.09
C ASN A 859 -28.48 -0.12 14.26
N PRO A 860 -28.86 0.64 13.22
CA PRO A 860 -29.95 1.61 13.30
C PRO A 860 -31.31 1.00 13.71
N ALA A 861 -31.51 -0.30 13.48
CA ALA A 861 -32.71 -1.04 13.90
C ALA A 861 -32.49 -1.86 15.18
N GLY A 862 -31.38 -1.62 15.89
CA GLY A 862 -30.99 -2.34 17.10
C GLY A 862 -31.75 -1.91 18.36
N ASP A 863 -31.45 -2.58 19.47
CA ASP A 863 -32.05 -2.29 20.78
C ASP A 863 -31.57 -0.93 21.30
N VAL A 864 -32.52 -0.03 21.59
CA VAL A 864 -32.23 1.30 22.15
C VAL A 864 -31.54 1.26 23.52
N ALA A 865 -31.62 0.14 24.24
CA ALA A 865 -30.87 -0.07 25.48
C ALA A 865 -29.35 -0.14 25.25
N LEU A 866 -28.92 -0.38 24.02
CA LEU A 866 -27.51 -0.49 23.61
C LEU A 866 -26.99 0.78 22.94
N ASN A 867 -27.68 1.91 23.10
CA ASN A 867 -27.29 3.19 22.52
C ASN A 867 -25.91 3.66 23.03
N MET A 868 -25.06 4.05 22.10
CA MET A 868 -23.80 4.75 22.37
C MET A 868 -23.82 6.15 21.75
N ASP A 869 -23.23 7.12 22.44
CA ASP A 869 -23.07 8.49 21.92
C ASP A 869 -21.84 8.58 21.01
N LEU A 870 -22.07 8.92 19.74
CA LEU A 870 -21.05 9.09 18.71
C LEU A 870 -20.96 10.55 18.21
N ALA A 871 -21.56 11.52 18.91
CA ALA A 871 -21.54 12.93 18.49
C ALA A 871 -20.11 13.50 18.34
N PHE A 872 -19.13 12.95 19.07
CA PHE A 872 -17.71 13.34 18.98
C PHE A 872 -17.06 13.02 17.62
N LEU A 873 -17.69 12.19 16.77
CA LEU A 873 -17.24 11.94 15.40
C LEU A 873 -17.55 13.12 14.46
N THR A 874 -18.39 14.06 14.88
CA THR A 874 -18.80 15.26 14.12
C THR A 874 -19.40 14.95 12.74
N ILE A 875 -20.07 13.81 12.60
CA ILE A 875 -20.83 13.43 11.41
C ILE A 875 -22.23 14.10 11.48
N PRO A 876 -22.66 14.84 10.45
CA PRO A 876 -23.97 15.51 10.47
C PRO A 876 -25.13 14.54 10.74
N GLY A 877 -25.98 14.88 11.71
CA GLY A 877 -27.15 14.06 12.07
C GLY A 877 -26.85 12.83 12.95
N LEU A 878 -25.58 12.52 13.24
CA LEU A 878 -25.20 11.44 14.15
C LEU A 878 -25.27 11.91 15.61
N SER A 879 -25.94 11.13 16.45
CA SER A 879 -26.02 11.36 17.90
C SER A 879 -25.85 10.02 18.64
N THR A 880 -26.90 9.54 19.29
CA THR A 880 -26.94 8.20 19.90
C THR A 880 -27.50 7.17 18.93
N ILE A 881 -26.86 6.02 18.84
CA ILE A 881 -27.28 4.92 17.97
C ILE A 881 -26.94 3.57 18.66
N PRO A 882 -27.75 2.50 18.47
CA PRO A 882 -27.46 1.22 19.07
C PRO A 882 -26.14 0.65 18.55
N GLN A 883 -25.26 0.24 19.46
CA GLN A 883 -24.02 -0.46 19.11
C GLN A 883 -24.33 -1.85 18.51
N ASP A 884 -23.38 -2.33 17.73
CA ASP A 884 -23.43 -3.62 17.04
C ASP A 884 -22.05 -4.27 17.05
N LEU A 885 -21.95 -5.54 16.65
CA LEU A 885 -20.71 -6.31 16.76
C LEU A 885 -20.18 -6.72 15.39
N VAL A 886 -18.89 -6.50 15.16
CA VAL A 886 -18.16 -6.95 13.96
C VAL A 886 -17.30 -8.16 14.26
N MET A 887 -17.07 -9.03 13.28
CA MET A 887 -16.01 -10.04 13.36
C MET A 887 -14.65 -9.39 13.08
N LEU A 888 -13.80 -9.25 14.10
CA LEU A 888 -12.51 -8.54 14.00
C LEU A 888 -11.57 -9.14 12.96
N ASN A 889 -11.62 -10.46 12.76
CA ASN A 889 -10.80 -11.18 11.79
C ASN A 889 -11.13 -10.83 10.31
N SER A 890 -12.30 -10.27 10.06
CA SER A 890 -12.84 -10.04 8.71
C SER A 890 -12.47 -8.68 8.16
N ILE A 891 -11.99 -7.77 9.01
CA ILE A 891 -11.73 -6.38 8.63
C ILE A 891 -10.49 -6.30 7.74
N ARG A 892 -10.66 -5.72 6.55
CA ARG A 892 -9.61 -5.46 5.56
C ARG A 892 -9.74 -4.02 5.09
N TYR A 893 -8.62 -3.38 4.78
CA TYR A 893 -8.63 -2.03 4.21
C TYR A 893 -7.75 -1.91 2.97
N ASN A 894 -8.12 -0.96 2.12
CA ASN A 894 -7.34 -0.49 0.99
C ASN A 894 -7.10 1.01 1.14
N ALA A 895 -5.94 1.49 0.69
CA ALA A 895 -5.61 2.91 0.67
C ALA A 895 -4.50 3.18 -0.35
N VAL A 896 -4.25 4.45 -0.65
CA VAL A 896 -3.07 4.88 -1.40
C VAL A 896 -2.24 5.75 -0.49
N ALA A 897 -1.04 5.31 -0.14
CA ALA A 897 -0.07 6.16 0.53
C ALA A 897 0.53 7.11 -0.48
N TYR A 898 0.76 8.35 -0.07
CA TYR A 898 1.44 9.34 -0.92
C TYR A 898 2.54 10.01 -0.11
N SER A 899 3.61 10.40 -0.79
CA SER A 899 4.64 11.27 -0.24
C SER A 899 4.77 12.47 -1.14
N TYR A 900 4.88 13.64 -0.53
CA TYR A 900 5.19 14.89 -1.20
C TYR A 900 6.50 15.41 -0.64
N LEU A 901 7.49 15.59 -1.50
CA LEU A 901 8.68 16.33 -1.15
C LEU A 901 8.44 17.82 -1.47
N PRO A 902 8.52 18.74 -0.49
CA PRO A 902 8.50 20.17 -0.78
C PRO A 902 9.65 20.52 -1.73
N LEU A 903 9.32 21.01 -2.94
CA LEU A 903 10.30 21.50 -3.90
C LEU A 903 10.32 23.02 -3.85
N ASP A 904 11.47 23.58 -3.49
CA ASP A 904 11.70 25.01 -3.50
C ASP A 904 11.85 25.51 -4.95
N ALA A 905 10.96 26.42 -5.38
CA ALA A 905 10.98 26.99 -6.73
C ALA A 905 12.30 27.73 -7.06
N SER A 906 12.97 28.30 -6.05
CA SER A 906 14.25 28.99 -6.24
C SER A 906 15.39 28.02 -6.56
N LEU A 907 15.37 26.83 -5.98
CA LEU A 907 16.33 25.75 -6.26
C LEU A 907 16.00 25.07 -7.59
N LEU A 908 14.70 24.87 -7.88
CA LEU A 908 14.23 24.21 -9.09
C LEU A 908 14.44 25.07 -10.35
N GLY A 909 14.37 26.39 -10.22
CA GLY A 909 14.50 27.36 -11.31
C GLY A 909 13.18 27.73 -12.01
N ILE A 910 12.08 27.05 -11.67
CA ILE A 910 10.69 27.32 -12.11
C ILE A 910 9.71 26.95 -11.00
N ASP A 911 8.52 27.53 -11.01
CA ASP A 911 7.48 27.26 -10.00
C ASP A 911 6.74 25.92 -10.27
N PRO A 912 6.95 24.87 -9.43
CA PRO A 912 6.33 23.56 -9.64
C PRO A 912 4.83 23.53 -9.31
N VAL A 913 4.32 24.51 -8.55
CA VAL A 913 2.93 24.53 -8.08
C VAL A 913 1.94 24.75 -9.22
N ARG A 914 2.43 25.40 -10.29
CA ARG A 914 1.67 25.71 -11.50
C ARG A 914 1.66 24.57 -12.52
N LEU A 915 2.45 23.52 -12.30
CA LEU A 915 2.66 22.42 -13.23
C LEU A 915 1.91 21.15 -12.76
N PRO A 916 1.73 20.16 -13.66
CA PRO A 916 1.20 18.85 -13.29
C PRO A 916 1.93 18.26 -12.09
N SER A 917 1.21 17.60 -11.19
CA SER A 917 1.79 17.05 -9.95
C SER A 917 2.80 15.93 -10.18
N ASP A 918 2.67 15.21 -11.30
CA ASP A 918 3.63 14.22 -11.77
C ASP A 918 4.79 14.83 -12.58
N GLY A 919 4.73 16.13 -12.87
CA GLY A 919 5.74 16.90 -13.61
C GLY A 919 5.91 16.52 -15.08
N ARG A 920 4.99 15.73 -15.65
CA ARG A 920 5.09 15.20 -17.02
C ARG A 920 4.26 16.02 -17.99
N VAL A 921 4.76 16.14 -19.23
CA VAL A 921 4.04 16.79 -20.33
C VAL A 921 4.04 15.91 -21.58
N PRO A 922 2.95 15.91 -22.37
CA PRO A 922 2.91 15.19 -23.64
C PRO A 922 3.82 15.86 -24.67
N ILE A 923 4.69 15.08 -25.32
CA ILE A 923 5.57 15.56 -26.40
C ILE A 923 5.07 15.17 -27.79
N PHE A 924 4.10 14.26 -27.90
CA PHE A 924 3.43 13.92 -29.14
C PHE A 924 1.96 14.30 -29.06
N ARG A 925 1.46 14.96 -30.12
CA ARG A 925 0.07 15.42 -30.20
C ARG A 925 -0.49 15.10 -31.58
N ALA A 926 -1.77 14.77 -31.64
CA ALA A 926 -2.48 14.62 -32.91
C ALA A 926 -2.37 15.91 -33.74
N GLY A 927 -2.04 15.79 -35.02
CA GLY A 927 -1.76 16.91 -35.93
C GLY A 927 -0.33 17.46 -35.84
N GLY A 928 0.46 17.07 -34.84
CA GLY A 928 1.89 17.42 -34.74
C GLY A 928 2.76 16.60 -35.69
N PHE A 929 3.98 17.08 -35.95
CA PHE A 929 4.97 16.34 -36.74
C PHE A 929 5.91 15.56 -35.82
N ALA A 930 6.23 14.33 -36.23
CA ALA A 930 7.23 13.51 -35.58
C ALA A 930 8.20 12.92 -36.61
N VAL A 931 9.41 12.62 -36.15
CA VAL A 931 10.53 12.13 -36.94
C VAL A 931 11.00 10.84 -36.30
N VAL A 932 10.91 9.74 -37.04
CA VAL A 932 11.54 8.47 -36.65
C VAL A 932 12.92 8.46 -37.29
N GLY A 933 13.97 8.31 -36.49
CA GLY A 933 15.34 8.39 -36.96
C GLY A 933 16.25 7.33 -36.34
N HIS A 934 17.18 6.81 -37.13
CA HIS A 934 18.23 5.90 -36.66
C HIS A 934 19.60 6.37 -37.12
N THR A 935 20.56 6.46 -36.19
CA THR A 935 21.97 6.78 -36.47
C THR A 935 22.82 5.50 -36.51
N GLY A 936 23.41 5.18 -37.68
CA GLY A 936 24.43 4.15 -37.83
C GLY A 936 25.85 4.72 -37.77
N LYS A 937 26.83 3.93 -37.37
CA LYS A 937 28.25 4.35 -37.30
C LYS A 937 29.16 3.33 -37.98
N ILE A 938 30.14 3.82 -38.75
CA ILE A 938 31.17 3.02 -39.41
C ILE A 938 32.54 3.62 -39.06
N THR A 939 33.41 2.87 -38.39
CA THR A 939 34.79 3.32 -38.14
C THR A 939 35.71 2.74 -39.20
N ALA A 940 36.47 3.59 -39.89
CA ALA A 940 37.36 3.20 -40.97
C ALA A 940 38.63 4.07 -41.01
N THR A 941 39.74 3.48 -41.42
CA THR A 941 40.90 4.25 -41.90
C THR A 941 40.67 4.59 -43.37
N VAL A 942 40.72 5.88 -43.70
CA VAL A 942 40.35 6.39 -45.03
C VAL A 942 41.54 6.97 -45.79
N SER A 943 41.62 6.73 -47.10
CA SER A 943 42.60 7.35 -48.01
C SER A 943 41.91 8.16 -49.11
N ASN A 944 42.66 9.02 -49.81
CA ASN A 944 42.14 9.75 -50.98
C ASN A 944 41.59 8.78 -52.03
N ALA A 945 40.50 9.18 -52.68
CA ALA A 945 39.69 8.40 -53.62
C ALA A 945 38.98 7.15 -53.05
N GLN A 946 39.03 6.91 -51.74
CA GLN A 946 38.29 5.81 -51.12
C GLN A 946 36.79 6.12 -51.05
N VAL A 947 35.97 5.15 -51.44
CA VAL A 947 34.51 5.20 -51.30
C VAL A 947 34.08 4.21 -50.23
N ILE A 948 33.30 4.66 -49.25
CA ILE A 948 32.71 3.83 -48.20
C ILE A 948 31.19 3.79 -48.42
N ASP A 949 30.65 2.58 -48.48
CA ASP A 949 29.22 2.32 -48.54
C ASP A 949 28.66 2.22 -47.12
N CYS A 950 27.62 3.02 -46.81
CA CYS A 950 26.92 3.00 -45.54
C CYS A 950 25.93 1.83 -45.38
N ALA A 951 25.85 0.95 -46.38
CA ALA A 951 24.96 -0.21 -46.48
C ALA A 951 23.46 0.14 -46.40
N ARG A 952 23.10 1.39 -46.69
CA ARG A 952 21.75 1.94 -46.63
C ARG A 952 21.61 3.09 -47.63
N VAL A 953 20.45 3.21 -48.27
CA VAL A 953 20.12 4.26 -49.24
C VAL A 953 19.24 5.35 -48.60
N ARG A 954 19.09 6.51 -49.26
CA ARG A 954 18.24 7.64 -48.81
C ARG A 954 18.58 8.12 -47.39
N LEU A 955 19.86 8.32 -47.16
CA LEU A 955 20.36 8.90 -45.90
C LEU A 955 19.84 10.34 -45.76
N SER A 956 19.43 10.72 -44.56
CA SER A 956 19.08 12.11 -44.25
C SER A 956 20.32 12.96 -43.99
N ARG A 957 21.38 12.36 -43.42
CA ARG A 957 22.63 13.05 -43.08
C ARG A 957 23.80 12.07 -43.00
N VAL A 958 24.99 12.56 -43.34
CA VAL A 958 26.29 11.93 -43.06
C VAL A 958 27.16 12.92 -42.30
N ARG A 959 27.93 12.43 -41.31
CA ARG A 959 28.94 13.18 -40.56
C ARG A 959 30.20 12.32 -40.45
N VAL A 960 31.37 12.93 -40.65
CA VAL A 960 32.66 12.27 -40.42
C VAL A 960 33.32 12.88 -39.18
N ILE A 961 33.76 12.03 -38.26
CA ILE A 961 34.36 12.40 -36.98
C ILE A 961 35.77 11.81 -36.93
N GLY A 962 36.77 12.62 -36.62
CA GLY A 962 38.13 12.14 -36.42
C GLY A 962 38.30 11.37 -35.10
N ASN A 963 39.39 10.61 -34.96
CA ASN A 963 39.71 9.87 -33.73
C ASN A 963 39.85 10.79 -32.49
N ASN A 964 40.07 12.08 -32.69
CA ASN A 964 40.10 13.11 -31.65
C ASN A 964 38.70 13.62 -31.24
N GLY A 965 37.62 13.07 -31.79
CA GLY A 965 36.24 13.51 -31.56
C GLY A 965 35.83 14.76 -32.36
N GLY A 966 36.73 15.35 -33.13
CA GLY A 966 36.45 16.55 -33.92
C GLY A 966 35.67 16.24 -35.20
N VAL A 967 34.69 17.09 -35.54
CA VAL A 967 33.94 16.98 -36.80
C VAL A 967 34.79 17.43 -37.97
N ILE A 968 34.85 16.60 -39.00
CA ILE A 968 35.51 16.88 -40.26
C ILE A 968 34.45 17.39 -41.25
N ASN A 969 34.69 18.54 -41.85
CA ASN A 969 33.72 19.24 -42.72
C ASN A 969 34.18 19.36 -44.19
N THR A 970 35.46 19.09 -44.47
CA THR A 970 36.07 19.22 -45.80
C THR A 970 36.88 17.99 -46.11
N GLY A 971 37.11 17.70 -47.41
CA GLY A 971 37.91 16.56 -47.84
C GLY A 971 37.14 15.27 -48.13
N TYR A 972 35.80 15.29 -48.05
CA TYR A 972 34.92 14.22 -48.50
C TYR A 972 33.64 14.78 -49.15
N THR A 973 32.97 13.96 -49.94
CA THR A 973 31.64 14.19 -50.52
C THR A 973 30.73 13.01 -50.18
N ALA A 974 29.45 13.25 -49.93
CA ALA A 974 28.47 12.20 -49.65
C ALA A 974 27.35 12.20 -50.68
N ASP A 975 27.09 11.04 -51.29
CA ASP A 975 25.88 10.76 -52.05
C ASP A 975 24.84 10.20 -51.09
N LEU A 976 23.90 11.06 -50.66
CA LEU A 976 22.89 10.70 -49.67
C LEU A 976 21.82 9.75 -50.23
N ASP A 977 21.52 9.84 -51.52
CA ASP A 977 20.52 8.99 -52.17
C ASP A 977 21.06 7.56 -52.33
N ALA A 978 22.30 7.41 -52.79
CA ALA A 978 22.98 6.12 -52.93
C ALA A 978 23.59 5.57 -51.61
N GLY A 979 23.83 6.43 -50.62
CA GLY A 979 24.43 6.03 -49.34
C GLY A 979 25.95 5.88 -49.35
N LEU A 980 26.65 6.63 -50.20
CA LEU A 980 28.09 6.49 -50.43
C LEU A 980 28.86 7.72 -49.93
N VAL A 981 29.99 7.51 -49.26
CA VAL A 981 30.90 8.56 -48.78
C VAL A 981 32.23 8.43 -49.50
N THR A 982 32.59 9.44 -50.29
CA THR A 982 33.84 9.48 -51.07
C THR A 982 34.83 10.45 -50.45
N PHE A 983 36.02 9.98 -50.12
CA PHE A 983 37.10 10.80 -49.57
C PHE A 983 37.97 11.36 -50.69
N VAL A 984 38.13 12.67 -50.74
CA VAL A 984 38.84 13.40 -51.81
C VAL A 984 40.21 13.86 -51.33
N ASP A 985 40.28 14.40 -50.10
CA ASP A 985 41.52 14.83 -49.45
C ASP A 985 41.45 14.57 -47.94
N VAL A 986 42.21 13.60 -47.45
CA VAL A 986 42.26 13.20 -46.04
C VAL A 986 43.44 13.83 -45.29
N THR A 987 44.15 14.77 -45.91
CA THR A 987 45.31 15.43 -45.30
C THR A 987 44.90 16.13 -44.00
N GLY A 988 45.56 15.78 -42.91
CA GLY A 988 45.28 16.36 -41.58
C GLY A 988 44.14 15.70 -40.81
N TYR A 989 43.51 14.64 -41.34
CA TYR A 989 42.48 13.90 -40.61
C TYR A 989 43.09 13.15 -39.41
N SER A 990 42.40 13.20 -38.26
CA SER A 990 42.68 12.32 -37.13
C SER A 990 42.04 10.94 -37.40
N GLN A 991 42.85 9.92 -37.64
CA GLN A 991 42.42 8.58 -38.08
C GLN A 991 42.52 7.55 -36.93
N PRO A 992 41.74 6.44 -36.97
CA PRO A 992 40.65 6.16 -37.91
C PRO A 992 39.49 7.14 -37.72
N VAL A 993 38.73 7.39 -38.80
CA VAL A 993 37.55 8.25 -38.74
C VAL A 993 36.30 7.41 -38.45
N THR A 994 35.32 8.00 -37.79
CA THR A 994 33.98 7.45 -37.59
C THR A 994 32.98 8.19 -38.47
N ILE A 995 32.33 7.45 -39.37
CA ILE A 995 31.30 7.94 -40.27
C ILE A 995 29.94 7.64 -39.62
N GLU A 996 29.27 8.67 -39.16
CA GLU A 996 27.88 8.58 -38.69
C GLU A 996 26.93 8.86 -39.86
N HIS A 997 26.01 7.94 -40.12
CA HIS A 997 25.04 8.04 -41.20
C HIS A 997 23.63 7.81 -40.65
N ARG A 998 22.70 8.70 -41.00
CA ARG A 998 21.36 8.72 -40.41
C ARG A 998 20.28 8.50 -41.47
N ILE A 999 19.25 7.74 -41.11
CA ILE A 999 18.02 7.57 -41.88
C ILE A 999 16.86 8.16 -41.10
N GLU A 1000 15.88 8.78 -41.78
CA GLU A 1000 14.76 9.45 -41.12
C GLU A 1000 13.47 9.38 -41.93
N ASP A 1001 12.35 9.36 -41.22
CA ASP A 1001 11.00 9.53 -41.76
C ASP A 1001 10.25 10.56 -40.92
N MET A 1002 9.91 11.69 -41.54
CA MET A 1002 9.03 12.69 -40.92
C MET A 1002 7.57 12.46 -41.33
N ALA A 1003 6.66 12.35 -40.37
CA ALA A 1003 5.24 12.13 -40.61
C ALA A 1003 4.37 12.91 -39.62
N VAL A 1004 3.12 13.17 -40.01
CA VAL A 1004 2.12 13.75 -39.10
C VAL A 1004 1.56 12.66 -38.20
N VAL A 1005 1.54 12.93 -36.90
CA VAL A 1005 0.93 12.08 -35.87
C VAL A 1005 -0.58 12.15 -36.01
N ARG A 1006 -1.22 11.02 -36.29
CA ARG A 1006 -2.67 10.86 -36.27
C ARG A 1006 -3.18 10.72 -34.84
N GLU A 1007 -2.50 9.91 -34.05
CA GLU A 1007 -2.87 9.59 -32.67
C GLU A 1007 -1.62 9.19 -31.88
N ALA A 1008 -1.59 9.54 -30.59
CA ALA A 1008 -0.56 9.11 -29.64
C ALA A 1008 -1.25 8.60 -28.37
N GLN A 1009 -0.96 7.36 -27.99
CA GLN A 1009 -1.58 6.69 -26.85
C GLN A 1009 -0.63 6.65 -25.65
N ILE A 1010 -1.21 6.61 -24.44
CA ILE A 1010 -0.46 6.49 -23.19
C ILE A 1010 0.40 5.22 -23.12
N SER A 1011 0.09 4.21 -23.95
CA SER A 1011 0.86 2.97 -24.10
C SER A 1011 2.23 3.16 -24.76
N GLY A 1012 2.52 4.34 -25.32
CA GLY A 1012 3.70 4.57 -26.15
C GLY A 1012 3.42 4.44 -27.66
N GLU A 1013 2.24 3.95 -28.05
CA GLU A 1013 1.89 3.77 -29.45
C GLU A 1013 1.61 5.12 -30.14
N ILE A 1014 2.31 5.37 -31.25
CA ILE A 1014 2.15 6.57 -32.09
C ILE A 1014 1.79 6.11 -33.49
N THR A 1015 0.62 6.52 -33.97
CA THR A 1015 0.15 6.23 -35.33
C THR A 1015 0.34 7.44 -36.22
N PHE A 1016 0.88 7.22 -37.42
CA PHE A 1016 1.15 8.23 -38.43
C PHE A 1016 0.10 8.25 -39.55
N THR A 1017 0.07 9.35 -40.30
CA THR A 1017 -0.78 9.53 -41.49
C THR A 1017 -0.22 8.86 -42.76
N ARG A 1018 1.07 8.48 -42.75
CA ARG A 1018 1.74 7.76 -43.84
C ARG A 1018 2.58 6.61 -43.29
N ALA A 1019 2.86 5.63 -44.13
CA ALA A 1019 3.77 4.53 -43.80
C ALA A 1019 5.23 5.00 -43.73
N LEU A 1020 6.01 4.32 -42.86
CA LEU A 1020 7.46 4.45 -42.79
C LEU A 1020 8.11 3.92 -44.06
N THR A 1021 9.22 4.53 -44.46
CA THR A 1021 9.98 4.21 -45.66
C THR A 1021 11.31 3.53 -45.37
N HIS A 1022 11.64 3.28 -44.10
CA HIS A 1022 12.83 2.53 -43.67
C HIS A 1022 12.50 1.56 -42.53
N ASP A 1023 13.40 0.60 -42.31
CA ASP A 1023 13.44 -0.20 -41.09
C ASP A 1023 14.25 0.52 -39.99
N TYR A 1024 13.70 0.55 -38.78
CA TYR A 1024 14.30 1.12 -37.58
C TYR A 1024 14.54 0.01 -36.56
N PRO A 1025 15.79 -0.47 -36.41
CA PRO A 1025 16.10 -1.58 -35.52
C PRO A 1025 16.08 -1.16 -34.05
N LEU A 1026 15.85 -2.15 -33.17
CA LEU A 1026 16.02 -2.00 -31.73
C LEU A 1026 17.46 -2.40 -31.35
N THR A 1027 18.17 -1.55 -30.61
CA THR A 1027 19.53 -1.80 -30.12
C THR A 1027 19.63 -1.47 -28.64
N ASN A 1028 20.64 -1.99 -27.95
CA ASN A 1028 20.98 -1.60 -26.58
C ASN A 1028 22.46 -1.20 -26.50
N PRO A 1029 22.81 0.09 -26.28
CA PRO A 1029 21.91 1.23 -26.07
C PRO A 1029 21.06 1.56 -27.33
N PRO A 1030 19.92 2.25 -27.17
CA PRO A 1030 19.03 2.59 -28.30
C PRO A 1030 19.72 3.51 -29.31
N THR A 1031 19.54 3.21 -30.60
CA THR A 1031 20.03 4.01 -31.74
C THR A 1031 18.90 4.48 -32.65
N SER A 1032 17.68 3.98 -32.43
CA SER A 1032 16.44 4.41 -33.08
C SER A 1032 15.56 5.18 -32.10
N PHE A 1033 15.15 6.37 -32.50
CA PHE A 1033 14.36 7.28 -31.69
C PHE A 1033 13.18 7.83 -32.48
N VAL A 1034 12.10 8.19 -31.78
CA VAL A 1034 11.02 9.02 -32.31
C VAL A 1034 11.05 10.37 -31.61
N SER A 1035 11.09 11.44 -32.40
CA SER A 1035 11.22 12.82 -31.91
C SER A 1035 10.09 13.67 -32.44
N SER A 1036 9.47 14.52 -31.62
CA SER A 1036 8.54 15.53 -32.13
C SER A 1036 9.30 16.73 -32.68
N ALA A 1037 8.79 17.32 -33.76
CA ALA A 1037 9.44 18.41 -34.47
C ALA A 1037 8.83 19.76 -34.10
N LEU A 1038 9.68 20.68 -33.62
CA LEU A 1038 9.32 22.09 -33.46
C LEU A 1038 9.48 22.78 -34.82
N VAL A 1039 8.35 23.09 -35.44
CA VAL A 1039 8.31 23.70 -36.78
C VAL A 1039 8.57 25.21 -36.67
N ALA A 1040 9.55 25.69 -37.42
CA ALA A 1040 9.92 27.11 -37.54
C ALA A 1040 9.49 27.75 -38.88
N GLY A 1041 9.01 26.94 -39.84
CA GLY A 1041 8.58 27.40 -41.17
C GLY A 1041 9.76 27.76 -42.08
N ASP A 1042 9.49 28.55 -43.12
CA ASP A 1042 10.53 28.94 -44.08
C ASP A 1042 11.39 30.08 -43.53
N LEU A 1043 12.71 29.90 -43.57
CA LEU A 1043 13.68 30.90 -43.10
C LEU A 1043 14.33 31.62 -44.29
N LYS A 1044 14.12 32.93 -44.35
CA LYS A 1044 14.83 33.84 -45.25
C LYS A 1044 14.82 35.26 -44.72
N SER A 1045 15.90 35.99 -45.00
CA SER A 1045 15.96 37.41 -44.70
C SER A 1045 15.04 38.18 -45.64
N ARG A 1046 14.24 39.10 -45.09
CA ARG A 1046 13.33 39.95 -45.89
C ARG A 1046 13.04 41.27 -45.20
N VAL A 1047 12.57 42.25 -45.99
CA VAL A 1047 11.93 43.47 -45.47
C VAL A 1047 10.44 43.18 -45.34
N SER A 1048 9.87 43.30 -44.14
CA SER A 1048 8.48 42.92 -43.86
C SER A 1048 7.51 44.10 -43.86
N VAL A 1049 8.01 45.31 -43.60
CA VAL A 1049 7.24 46.55 -43.54
C VAL A 1049 8.09 47.66 -44.14
N LEU A 1050 7.49 48.57 -44.92
CA LEU A 1050 8.13 49.79 -45.42
C LEU A 1050 7.07 50.89 -45.58
N PHE A 1051 7.31 52.06 -44.99
CA PHE A 1051 6.49 53.26 -45.21
C PHE A 1051 7.27 54.53 -44.87
N ASP A 1052 6.85 55.65 -45.44
CA ASP A 1052 7.35 56.98 -45.09
C ASP A 1052 6.40 57.70 -44.13
N GLN A 1053 6.94 58.51 -43.22
CA GLN A 1053 6.17 59.28 -42.23
C GLN A 1053 6.80 60.66 -42.03
N SER A 1054 5.97 61.69 -41.83
CA SER A 1054 6.42 63.08 -41.73
C SER A 1054 7.11 63.40 -40.41
N THR A 1055 6.72 62.75 -39.31
CA THR A 1055 7.28 62.99 -37.97
C THR A 1055 7.33 61.71 -37.14
N TRP A 1056 8.31 61.61 -36.24
CA TRP A 1056 8.44 60.52 -35.26
C TRP A 1056 8.82 61.10 -33.90
N ASN A 1057 8.27 60.56 -32.82
CA ASN A 1057 8.51 61.03 -31.46
C ASN A 1057 9.83 60.51 -30.84
N GLY A 1058 10.60 59.70 -31.58
CA GLY A 1058 11.89 59.18 -31.14
C GLY A 1058 11.82 57.97 -30.20
N THR A 1059 10.63 57.50 -29.81
CA THR A 1059 10.48 56.45 -28.78
C THR A 1059 9.45 55.39 -29.11
N THR A 1060 8.41 55.70 -29.90
CA THR A 1060 7.34 54.73 -30.20
C THR A 1060 7.62 54.03 -31.53
N TRP A 1061 7.81 52.72 -31.48
CA TRP A 1061 8.02 51.87 -32.64
C TRP A 1061 6.72 51.16 -33.03
N LEU A 1062 6.03 51.70 -34.03
CA LEU A 1062 4.84 51.06 -34.62
C LEU A 1062 5.19 50.45 -35.97
N ASP A 1063 4.47 49.38 -36.32
CA ASP A 1063 4.55 48.72 -37.63
C ASP A 1063 3.47 49.25 -38.60
N VAL A 1064 2.92 50.42 -38.27
CA VAL A 1064 1.93 51.16 -39.05
C VAL A 1064 2.26 52.65 -39.01
N LEU A 1065 1.84 53.38 -40.04
CA LEU A 1065 2.02 54.82 -40.16
C LEU A 1065 1.38 55.56 -38.97
N SER A 1066 2.16 56.39 -38.29
CA SER A 1066 1.70 57.25 -37.19
C SER A 1066 1.69 58.71 -37.67
N GLY A 1067 0.53 59.35 -37.71
CA GLY A 1067 0.37 60.71 -38.21
C GLY A 1067 0.12 60.77 -39.72
N THR A 1068 0.90 61.57 -40.45
CA THR A 1068 0.77 61.75 -41.91
C THR A 1068 1.98 61.18 -42.65
N ALA A 1069 1.76 60.73 -43.90
CA ALA A 1069 2.86 60.32 -44.78
C ALA A 1069 3.82 61.48 -45.05
N ALA A 1070 5.08 61.17 -45.35
CA ALA A 1070 6.04 62.18 -45.74
C ALA A 1070 5.69 62.72 -47.14
N THR A 1071 6.16 63.93 -47.45
CA THR A 1071 6.02 64.50 -48.80
C THR A 1071 6.92 63.85 -49.83
N GLY A 1072 7.99 63.17 -49.39
CA GLY A 1072 8.87 62.35 -50.22
C GLY A 1072 8.61 60.87 -49.95
N THR A 1073 8.60 60.06 -51.00
CA THR A 1073 8.36 58.61 -50.93
C THR A 1073 9.57 57.86 -51.47
N PHE A 1074 9.93 56.75 -50.83
CA PHE A 1074 10.97 55.85 -51.30
C PHE A 1074 10.38 54.85 -52.30
N ASN A 1075 10.97 54.73 -53.48
CA ASN A 1075 10.53 53.83 -54.53
C ASN A 1075 11.18 52.45 -54.36
N ASP A 1076 10.58 51.63 -53.51
CA ASP A 1076 11.00 50.25 -53.25
C ASP A 1076 10.74 49.30 -54.43
N VAL A 1077 9.86 49.66 -55.36
CA VAL A 1077 9.57 48.85 -56.56
C VAL A 1077 10.73 48.86 -57.55
N LEU A 1078 11.31 50.04 -57.84
CA LEU A 1078 12.46 50.15 -58.76
C LEU A 1078 13.80 49.91 -58.07
N ALA A 1079 13.88 50.15 -56.76
CA ALA A 1079 15.10 50.06 -55.97
C ALA A 1079 14.81 49.48 -54.57
N PRO A 1080 14.50 48.17 -54.47
CA PRO A 1080 14.18 47.53 -53.20
C PRO A 1080 15.37 47.58 -52.24
N ILE A 1081 15.08 47.68 -50.94
CA ILE A 1081 16.08 47.53 -49.89
C ILE A 1081 16.59 46.09 -49.92
N VAL A 1082 17.91 45.92 -50.11
CA VAL A 1082 18.54 44.60 -50.24
C VAL A 1082 18.98 44.11 -48.87
N VAL A 1083 18.71 42.85 -48.57
CA VAL A 1083 19.14 42.14 -47.35
C VAL A 1083 19.84 40.85 -47.73
N THR A 1084 20.58 40.26 -46.79
CA THR A 1084 21.17 38.92 -46.94
C THR A 1084 20.84 38.07 -45.71
N ASN A 1085 20.84 36.75 -45.85
CA ASN A 1085 20.59 35.80 -44.76
C ASN A 1085 21.59 35.97 -43.62
N MET A 1086 22.86 36.18 -43.94
CA MET A 1086 23.93 36.39 -42.96
C MET A 1086 24.00 37.83 -42.41
N GLY A 1087 23.61 38.84 -43.18
CA GLY A 1087 23.74 40.25 -42.77
C GLY A 1087 22.56 40.76 -41.92
N ALA A 1088 21.34 40.44 -42.33
CA ALA A 1088 20.14 41.00 -41.73
C ALA A 1088 19.77 40.35 -40.39
N VAL A 1089 19.29 41.18 -39.48
CA VAL A 1089 18.74 40.76 -38.18
C VAL A 1089 17.27 41.13 -38.11
N SER A 1090 16.49 40.48 -37.26
CA SER A 1090 15.12 40.89 -36.99
C SER A 1090 15.14 42.19 -36.19
N GLU A 1091 14.84 43.33 -36.83
CA GLU A 1091 14.98 44.66 -36.22
C GLU A 1091 14.05 45.67 -36.88
N ARG A 1092 13.68 46.70 -36.10
CA ARG A 1092 12.91 47.86 -36.55
C ARG A 1092 13.85 49.03 -36.86
N TRP A 1093 13.84 49.51 -38.10
CA TRP A 1093 14.71 50.58 -38.58
C TRP A 1093 13.96 51.88 -38.90
N ALA A 1094 14.57 53.02 -38.57
CA ALA A 1094 14.11 54.36 -38.87
C ALA A 1094 15.25 55.19 -39.47
N LEU A 1095 15.06 55.66 -40.70
CA LEU A 1095 15.99 56.59 -41.38
C LEU A 1095 15.47 58.01 -41.19
N VAL A 1096 16.04 58.72 -40.22
CA VAL A 1096 15.55 60.04 -39.78
C VAL A 1096 16.31 61.14 -40.48
N PHE A 1097 15.63 61.91 -41.34
CA PHE A 1097 16.24 63.00 -42.11
C PHE A 1097 16.66 64.16 -41.19
N THR A 1098 17.93 64.53 -41.26
CA THR A 1098 18.49 65.69 -40.54
C THR A 1098 18.47 66.96 -41.39
N ASN A 1099 18.48 66.80 -42.72
CA ASN A 1099 18.23 67.84 -43.72
C ASN A 1099 17.49 67.22 -44.92
N THR A 1100 17.42 67.88 -46.08
CA THR A 1100 16.72 67.36 -47.27
C THR A 1100 17.43 66.20 -47.99
N THR A 1101 18.70 65.93 -47.65
CA THR A 1101 19.59 64.98 -48.36
C THR A 1101 20.35 64.02 -47.46
N SER A 1102 20.38 64.24 -46.14
CA SER A 1102 21.09 63.42 -45.16
C SER A 1102 20.13 62.90 -44.09
N TYR A 1103 20.38 61.68 -43.63
CA TYR A 1103 19.58 61.01 -42.60
C TYR A 1103 20.45 60.18 -41.66
N ASN A 1104 19.95 59.94 -40.45
CA ASN A 1104 20.54 59.00 -39.49
C ASN A 1104 19.82 57.65 -39.61
N VAL A 1105 20.58 56.56 -39.63
CA VAL A 1105 20.05 55.20 -39.58
C VAL A 1105 19.95 54.77 -38.13
N VAL A 1106 18.72 54.57 -37.64
CA VAL A 1106 18.43 54.20 -36.25
C VAL A 1106 17.75 52.84 -36.21
N GLY A 1107 18.24 51.91 -35.41
CA GLY A 1107 17.53 50.66 -35.05
C GLY A 1107 16.94 50.74 -33.64
N GLU A 1108 15.84 50.03 -33.38
CA GLU A 1108 15.18 50.01 -32.06
C GLU A 1108 16.11 49.52 -30.95
N HIS A 1109 16.90 48.47 -31.21
CA HIS A 1109 17.80 47.88 -30.21
C HIS A 1109 19.26 48.27 -30.41
N VAL A 1110 19.66 48.65 -31.63
CA VAL A 1110 21.05 49.02 -31.96
C VAL A 1110 21.34 50.53 -31.97
N GLY A 1111 20.31 51.38 -31.89
CA GLY A 1111 20.46 52.82 -31.90
C GLY A 1111 20.95 53.38 -33.23
N VAL A 1112 21.63 54.54 -33.22
CA VAL A 1112 22.18 55.15 -34.46
C VAL A 1112 23.42 54.38 -34.90
N ILE A 1113 23.34 53.68 -36.03
CA ILE A 1113 24.43 52.81 -36.52
C ILE A 1113 25.21 53.42 -37.69
N ALA A 1114 24.62 54.38 -38.40
CA ALA A 1114 25.25 55.05 -39.53
C ALA A 1114 24.55 56.38 -39.84
N THR A 1115 25.22 57.22 -40.62
CA THR A 1115 24.60 58.35 -41.33
C THR A 1115 24.62 58.06 -42.83
N GLY A 1116 23.54 58.39 -43.51
CA GLY A 1116 23.37 58.16 -44.95
C GLY A 1116 23.01 59.43 -45.70
N SER A 1117 23.07 59.36 -47.02
CA SER A 1117 22.63 60.42 -47.92
C SER A 1117 21.82 59.85 -49.06
N VAL A 1118 20.86 60.63 -49.56
CA VAL A 1118 20.06 60.24 -50.73
C VAL A 1118 20.89 60.07 -52.01
N ASN A 1119 22.13 60.58 -52.05
CA ASN A 1119 23.00 60.56 -53.22
C ASN A 1119 23.94 59.34 -53.29
N ALA A 1120 23.94 58.44 -52.30
CA ALA A 1120 24.81 57.28 -52.25
C ALA A 1120 24.13 56.08 -51.57
N ASP A 1121 24.50 54.86 -51.98
CA ASP A 1121 23.98 53.65 -51.35
C ASP A 1121 24.39 53.63 -49.87
N CYS A 1122 23.43 53.33 -49.00
CA CYS A 1122 23.67 53.24 -47.56
C CYS A 1122 23.65 51.78 -47.14
N ALA A 1123 24.83 51.25 -46.79
CA ALA A 1123 25.03 49.85 -46.38
C ALA A 1123 25.73 49.75 -45.02
N PRO A 1124 25.02 50.02 -43.89
CA PRO A 1124 25.60 49.93 -42.55
C PRO A 1124 26.09 48.52 -42.23
N ILE A 1125 27.36 48.38 -41.82
CA ILE A 1125 27.97 47.08 -41.52
C ILE A 1125 27.43 46.51 -40.21
N ASN A 1126 27.01 45.24 -40.25
CA ASN A 1126 26.74 44.45 -39.06
C ASN A 1126 28.07 44.01 -38.42
N PRO A 1127 28.43 44.50 -37.22
CA PRO A 1127 29.67 44.12 -36.57
C PRO A 1127 29.73 42.64 -36.19
N ALA A 1128 28.60 41.95 -36.08
CA ALA A 1128 28.53 40.53 -35.75
C ALA A 1128 28.98 39.64 -36.92
N THR A 1129 28.68 40.03 -38.16
CA THR A 1129 28.91 39.19 -39.35
C THR A 1129 29.85 39.82 -40.37
N SER A 1130 30.26 41.08 -40.16
CA SER A 1130 31.06 41.88 -41.11
C SER A 1130 30.41 42.08 -42.48
N VAL A 1131 29.10 41.87 -42.58
CA VAL A 1131 28.27 42.06 -43.78
C VAL A 1131 27.24 43.17 -43.49
N PRO A 1132 26.78 43.97 -44.47
CA PRO A 1132 25.75 44.97 -44.22
C PRO A 1132 24.46 44.39 -43.61
N TYR A 1133 23.86 45.10 -42.64
CA TYR A 1133 22.52 44.77 -42.12
C TYR A 1133 21.47 44.75 -43.24
N PHE A 1134 21.57 45.76 -44.10
CA PHE A 1134 20.79 45.96 -45.31
C PHE A 1134 21.54 46.95 -46.20
N THR A 1135 21.13 47.08 -47.46
CA THR A 1135 21.61 48.12 -48.39
C THR A 1135 20.40 48.89 -48.93
N VAL A 1136 20.38 50.20 -48.70
CA VAL A 1136 19.39 51.11 -49.27
C VAL A 1136 19.98 51.74 -50.53
N PRO A 1137 19.48 51.43 -51.74
CA PRO A 1137 20.02 52.01 -52.96
C PRO A 1137 19.69 53.50 -53.10
N ALA A 1138 20.65 54.30 -53.56
CA ALA A 1138 20.47 55.74 -53.81
C ALA A 1138 19.36 56.03 -54.83
N LEU A 1139 19.19 55.13 -55.81
CA LEU A 1139 18.19 55.24 -56.86
C LEU A 1139 16.74 55.28 -56.34
N GLY A 1140 16.48 54.73 -55.15
CA GLY A 1140 15.13 54.66 -54.58
C GLY A 1140 14.62 55.97 -53.99
N TRP A 1141 15.48 56.98 -53.79
CA TRP A 1141 15.06 58.23 -53.17
C TRP A 1141 14.27 59.13 -54.13
N GLY A 1142 12.97 59.30 -53.87
CA GLY A 1142 12.15 60.34 -54.51
C GLY A 1142 12.50 61.76 -54.05
N LEU A 1143 11.99 62.78 -54.74
CA LEU A 1143 12.12 64.18 -54.32
C LEU A 1143 11.14 64.50 -53.17
N GLY A 1144 11.39 65.58 -52.42
CA GLY A 1144 10.43 66.10 -51.42
C GLY A 1144 10.70 65.73 -49.96
N TRP A 1145 11.90 65.24 -49.61
CA TRP A 1145 12.29 64.98 -48.23
C TRP A 1145 12.63 66.26 -47.45
N SER A 1146 12.23 66.32 -46.19
CA SER A 1146 12.50 67.42 -45.25
C SER A 1146 13.09 66.91 -43.94
N THR A 1147 13.75 67.79 -43.19
CA THR A 1147 14.20 67.49 -41.83
C THR A 1147 13.04 66.98 -40.99
N GLY A 1148 13.27 65.88 -40.29
CA GLY A 1148 12.25 65.22 -39.46
C GLY A 1148 11.47 64.14 -40.17
N ASN A 1149 11.49 64.04 -41.51
CA ASN A 1149 10.87 62.92 -42.21
C ASN A 1149 11.59 61.62 -41.89
N ILE A 1150 10.87 60.49 -41.94
CA ILE A 1150 11.40 59.18 -41.62
C ILE A 1150 10.98 58.18 -42.69
N LEU A 1151 11.94 57.40 -43.18
CA LEU A 1151 11.64 56.13 -43.84
C LEU A 1151 11.70 55.02 -42.78
N ARG A 1152 10.57 54.34 -42.55
CA ARG A 1152 10.41 53.29 -41.56
C ARG A 1152 10.33 51.94 -42.26
N PHE A 1153 11.15 50.98 -41.84
CA PHE A 1153 11.04 49.61 -42.35
C PHE A 1153 11.50 48.58 -41.31
N ASN A 1154 11.05 47.34 -41.46
CA ASN A 1154 11.46 46.23 -40.62
C ASN A 1154 12.21 45.20 -41.43
N THR A 1155 13.31 44.68 -40.89
CA THR A 1155 13.95 43.47 -41.40
C THR A 1155 13.55 42.29 -40.53
N VAL A 1156 13.41 41.13 -41.16
CA VAL A 1156 13.32 39.83 -40.48
C VAL A 1156 14.57 39.07 -40.87
N GLY A 1157 15.36 38.63 -39.88
CA GLY A 1157 16.55 37.80 -40.12
C GLY A 1157 16.18 36.35 -40.43
N ALA A 1158 17.08 35.62 -41.09
CA ALA A 1158 16.92 34.19 -41.38
C ALA A 1158 17.23 33.31 -40.15
N MET A 1159 16.58 33.57 -39.02
CA MET A 1159 16.82 32.90 -37.74
C MET A 1159 15.52 32.48 -37.04
N ALA A 1160 15.51 31.28 -36.44
CA ALA A 1160 14.39 30.76 -35.64
C ALA A 1160 14.76 30.64 -34.15
N PRO A 1161 14.04 31.30 -33.22
CA PRO A 1161 14.28 31.21 -31.79
C PRO A 1161 13.74 29.90 -31.19
N VAL A 1162 14.57 29.23 -30.40
CA VAL A 1162 14.25 27.96 -29.74
C VAL A 1162 14.73 28.01 -28.29
N TRP A 1163 13.86 27.59 -27.36
CA TRP A 1163 14.24 27.36 -25.98
C TRP A 1163 14.49 25.88 -25.74
N VAL A 1164 15.63 25.56 -25.14
CA VAL A 1164 16.01 24.22 -24.68
C VAL A 1164 15.85 24.17 -23.17
N VAL A 1165 15.09 23.20 -22.68
CA VAL A 1165 14.90 22.94 -21.24
C VAL A 1165 15.54 21.61 -20.90
N ARG A 1166 16.45 21.62 -19.92
CA ARG A 1166 17.05 20.42 -19.34
C ARG A 1166 16.49 20.21 -17.94
N THR A 1167 15.90 19.04 -17.70
CA THR A 1167 15.28 18.67 -16.42
C THR A 1167 16.01 17.47 -15.82
N ILE A 1168 16.50 17.65 -14.59
CA ILE A 1168 17.29 16.68 -13.83
C ILE A 1168 16.45 16.19 -12.65
N GLN A 1169 16.12 14.90 -12.65
CA GLN A 1169 15.39 14.25 -11.56
C GLN A 1169 16.31 13.88 -10.40
N GLN A 1170 15.71 13.76 -9.22
CA GLN A 1170 16.42 13.32 -8.02
C GLN A 1170 16.81 11.85 -8.15
N GLY A 1171 18.07 11.52 -7.88
CA GLY A 1171 18.52 10.14 -7.93
C GLY A 1171 20.03 9.99 -8.12
N PRO A 1172 20.54 8.76 -7.94
CA PRO A 1172 21.95 8.46 -8.14
C PRO A 1172 22.35 8.69 -9.61
N ASN A 1173 23.64 8.98 -9.83
CA ASN A 1173 24.17 9.03 -11.19
C ASN A 1173 24.17 7.61 -11.78
N THR A 1174 23.43 7.40 -12.86
CA THR A 1174 23.29 6.07 -13.49
C THR A 1174 23.89 6.02 -14.90
N GLY A 1175 24.21 7.16 -15.51
CA GLY A 1175 24.85 7.26 -16.83
C GLY A 1175 26.21 7.95 -16.79
N THR A 1176 27.17 7.48 -17.59
CA THR A 1176 28.49 8.11 -17.73
C THR A 1176 28.53 9.21 -18.81
N GLU A 1177 27.54 9.26 -19.71
CA GLU A 1177 27.44 10.26 -20.78
C GLU A 1177 26.13 11.06 -20.66
N HIS A 1178 26.24 12.39 -20.53
CA HIS A 1178 25.12 13.32 -20.42
C HIS A 1178 24.88 14.15 -21.70
N SER A 1179 25.41 13.69 -22.84
CA SER A 1179 25.27 14.35 -24.14
C SER A 1179 23.88 14.14 -24.74
N PHE A 1180 23.36 15.15 -25.43
CA PHE A 1180 22.15 15.06 -26.25
C PHE A 1180 22.41 15.68 -27.62
N THR A 1181 21.65 15.27 -28.63
CA THR A 1181 21.83 15.76 -30.00
C THR A 1181 20.64 16.62 -30.43
N LEU A 1182 20.90 17.87 -30.81
CA LEU A 1182 19.92 18.72 -31.50
C LEU A 1182 20.15 18.65 -33.01
N LEU A 1183 19.07 18.54 -33.77
CA LEU A 1183 19.15 18.51 -35.24
C LEU A 1183 18.20 19.54 -35.83
N SER A 1184 18.74 20.49 -36.59
CA SER A 1184 17.97 21.34 -37.50
C SER A 1184 17.77 20.61 -38.82
N ARG A 1185 16.56 20.67 -39.35
CA ARG A 1185 16.12 19.99 -40.57
C ARG A 1185 15.35 20.97 -41.44
N GLY A 1186 15.43 20.80 -42.74
CA GLY A 1186 14.79 21.65 -43.74
C GLY A 1186 15.37 21.36 -45.12
N ASP A 1187 14.71 21.87 -46.14
CA ASP A 1187 15.05 21.63 -47.53
C ASP A 1187 15.74 22.86 -48.13
N VAL A 1188 16.67 22.61 -49.06
CA VAL A 1188 17.36 23.62 -49.86
C VAL A 1188 17.10 23.33 -51.32
N ASP A 1189 17.01 24.38 -52.15
CA ASP A 1189 16.88 24.21 -53.59
C ASP A 1189 18.12 23.46 -54.13
N ARG A 1190 17.90 22.23 -54.62
CA ARG A 1190 18.93 21.45 -55.33
C ARG A 1190 19.08 22.06 -56.73
N ALA A 1191 20.11 22.90 -56.92
CA ALA A 1191 20.50 23.39 -58.23
C ALA A 1191 21.13 22.28 -59.08
#